data_AF-A0A936IH53-F1
#
_entry.id   AF-A0A936IH53-F1
#
_cell.length_a   1.000
_cell.length_b   1.000
_cell.length_c   1.000
_cell.angle_alpha   90.00
_cell.angle_beta   90.00
_cell.angle_gamma   90.00
#
_symmetry.space_group_name_H-M   'P 1'
#
loop_
_entity.id
_entity.type
_entity.pdbx_description
1 polymer ?
#
loop_
_entity_poly.entity_id
_entity_poly.type
_entity_poly.pdbx_seq_one_letter_code
_entity_poly.pdbx_strand_id
1 'polypeptide(L)'
;MSPRAVVVAICITLYATMVALAVEPIAPRDGEPFPLPKFLTADEARLPLPPVVADRAPPVGQIHCSAEYEPMAGLLVAWRAYPEVLTPMCVSISNLDPSAKVWVVVNSASEQASVASTLTSAGANMSRIVFIINSLNSVWIRDYGPRYIFVDGIRSIVDHTYNRPRPLDNAFNDYLATLWGEPQYDLPLVHGGGNFHLFADGDAFMTRLILTENPGVTEQQVKDTFLAYQNVNLTLFDGFPTSFDSTQHIDMWMLPVANKKIIIGQYASSTGQPYTITEGAKTLLESRGYTVYRTPGWRSTAHYTYTNAVIFNNLVFVSKFNVAEDSTALAVFQSAFPGKTHVQVPCQNIIGAAGAIHCVVMHVPAYPPQPEPVVLVTQPNGGETWTIGSTQTVAWTAYDDVGVTSIDIHLSRDGGAAYTETLATGLPNSGTYNWTVTGPNTTQARVRVVAHDGDGNSGADDSNANFTITANGPRVIYGFPLNTSPGWTTQGQWAFGQPTGQGGTQHGFPDPASGFTGTNVYGVNLSGDYSTTVGGPWYVTTGPLDLDGVTSVKLRFRRWLNSDFQPYVYAYVEGSSNGTTWATIWQNGTAEIAENTWSLQEYNIAALADNQPAFRLRWGYRVGSSAWAYSGWNIDDVELIGIPTLTPGDTDCDGDIDFDDIDPFIAALSGEAAYLAQYPDCYWLNADCNGDGLVDFNDIDAFVSLLGG
;
A
#
# COMPACT_ATOMS: atom_id res chain seq x y z
N MET A 1 -12.03 -12.92 -17.99
CA MET A 1 -11.22 -12.25 -16.97
C MET A 1 -9.98 -11.90 -17.81
N SER A 2 -9.75 -10.65 -18.22
CA SER A 2 -10.32 -9.51 -17.53
C SER A 2 -9.68 -9.45 -16.15
N PRO A 3 -8.62 -8.69 -15.93
CA PRO A 3 -7.40 -9.06 -15.20
C PRO A 3 -7.69 -9.49 -13.75
N ARG A 4 -6.67 -9.87 -12.98
CA ARG A 4 -6.70 -10.02 -11.51
C ARG A 4 -7.16 -11.41 -11.05
N ALA A 5 -6.22 -12.23 -10.55
CA ALA A 5 -6.57 -13.22 -9.52
C ALA A 5 -5.41 -13.82 -8.71
N VAL A 6 -4.15 -13.84 -9.18
CA VAL A 6 -3.04 -14.50 -8.41
C VAL A 6 -2.00 -13.50 -7.90
N VAL A 7 -2.41 -12.23 -7.73
CA VAL A 7 -1.59 -11.13 -7.18
C VAL A 7 -1.63 -11.09 -5.63
N VAL A 8 -2.39 -11.96 -4.96
CA VAL A 8 -2.74 -11.74 -3.55
C VAL A 8 -2.03 -12.65 -2.53
N ALA A 9 -1.40 -13.77 -2.91
CA ALA A 9 -0.92 -14.74 -1.90
C ALA A 9 0.61 -14.98 -1.81
N ILE A 10 1.44 -14.40 -2.67
CA ILE A 10 2.93 -14.52 -2.59
C ILE A 10 3.63 -13.15 -2.42
N CYS A 11 2.85 -12.07 -2.29
CA CYS A 11 3.36 -10.72 -2.04
C CYS A 11 3.81 -10.48 -0.58
N ILE A 12 3.58 -11.42 0.35
CA ILE A 12 3.85 -11.20 1.79
C ILE A 12 5.24 -11.69 2.22
N THR A 13 5.95 -12.51 1.44
CA THR A 13 7.27 -13.06 1.87
C THR A 13 8.47 -12.59 1.03
N LEU A 14 8.24 -11.89 -0.09
CA LEU A 14 9.31 -11.37 -0.96
C LEU A 14 9.51 -9.85 -0.89
N TYR A 15 8.72 -9.12 -0.09
CA TYR A 15 9.05 -7.74 0.29
C TYR A 15 10.16 -7.65 1.34
N ALA A 16 10.49 -8.76 2.01
CA ALA A 16 11.51 -8.80 3.06
C ALA A 16 12.95 -9.05 2.56
N THR A 17 13.17 -9.33 1.26
CA THR A 17 14.50 -9.76 0.78
C THR A 17 15.03 -9.10 -0.51
N MET A 18 14.34 -8.12 -1.10
CA MET A 18 14.90 -7.31 -2.21
C MET A 18 15.04 -5.80 -1.91
N VAL A 19 15.20 -5.42 -0.65
CA VAL A 19 15.90 -4.17 -0.27
C VAL A 19 17.19 -4.53 0.50
N ALA A 20 17.95 -5.46 -0.07
CA ALA A 20 19.31 -5.77 0.35
C ALA A 20 20.20 -6.02 -0.87
N LEU A 21 19.94 -5.33 -1.99
CA LEU A 21 21.04 -4.94 -2.86
C LEU A 21 21.70 -3.77 -2.14
N ALA A 22 22.99 -3.93 -1.84
CA ALA A 22 23.85 -2.91 -1.31
C ALA A 22 23.83 -1.69 -2.25
N VAL A 23 22.84 -0.83 -2.07
CA VAL A 23 23.01 0.60 -2.30
C VAL A 23 23.97 0.97 -1.20
N GLU A 24 25.25 1.11 -1.54
CA GLU A 24 26.18 1.85 -0.68
C GLU A 24 25.44 3.10 -0.19
N PRO A 25 25.58 3.49 1.09
CA PRO A 25 24.94 4.69 1.58
C PRO A 25 25.28 5.79 0.59
N ILE A 26 24.27 6.34 -0.09
CA ILE A 26 24.50 7.44 -1.01
C ILE A 26 25.05 8.53 -0.11
N ALA A 27 26.37 8.68 -0.13
CA ALA A 27 27.02 9.88 0.31
C ALA A 27 26.27 11.02 -0.38
N PRO A 28 26.03 12.16 0.30
CA PRO A 28 25.52 13.35 -0.38
C PRO A 28 26.24 13.46 -1.72
N ARG A 29 25.49 13.66 -2.83
CA ARG A 29 26.07 13.78 -4.18
C ARG A 29 27.34 14.63 -4.06
N ASP A 30 28.46 14.14 -4.58
CA ASP A 30 29.78 14.78 -4.40
C ASP A 30 29.67 16.32 -4.53
N GLY A 31 29.82 17.03 -3.41
CA GLY A 31 29.74 18.50 -3.34
C GLY A 31 28.59 19.09 -2.52
N GLU A 32 27.56 18.32 -2.15
CA GLU A 32 26.45 18.83 -1.31
C GLU A 32 26.86 18.91 0.18
N PRO A 33 26.45 19.97 0.92
CA PRO A 33 26.75 20.10 2.34
C PRO A 33 26.02 19.03 3.15
N PHE A 34 26.74 18.37 4.06
CA PHE A 34 26.14 17.52 5.09
C PHE A 34 26.27 18.16 6.47
N PRO A 35 25.17 18.28 7.24
CA PRO A 35 23.81 17.89 6.89
C PRO A 35 23.15 18.82 5.86
N LEU A 36 22.19 18.28 5.08
CA LEU A 36 21.43 19.09 4.12
C LEU A 36 20.63 20.19 4.86
N PRO A 37 20.65 21.45 4.38
CA PRO A 37 19.84 22.52 4.98
C PRO A 37 18.33 22.29 4.76
N LYS A 38 17.48 22.99 5.54
CA LYS A 38 16.01 22.96 5.35
C LYS A 38 15.61 23.66 4.05
N PHE A 39 16.32 24.73 3.70
CA PHE A 39 16.21 25.37 2.38
C PHE A 39 16.90 24.53 1.28
N LEU A 40 16.61 24.83 0.02
CA LEU A 40 17.26 24.18 -1.12
C LEU A 40 18.75 24.55 -1.19
N THR A 41 19.64 23.57 -1.38
CA THR A 41 21.03 23.86 -1.73
C THR A 41 21.11 24.56 -3.09
N ALA A 42 22.28 25.10 -3.44
CA ALA A 42 22.46 25.78 -4.73
C ALA A 42 22.23 24.85 -5.93
N ASP A 43 22.49 23.56 -5.78
CA ASP A 43 22.29 22.56 -6.83
C ASP A 43 20.84 22.06 -6.83
N GLU A 44 20.24 21.81 -5.65
CA GLU A 44 18.81 21.50 -5.54
C GLU A 44 17.92 22.60 -6.13
N ALA A 45 18.29 23.89 -5.92
CA ALA A 45 17.53 25.04 -6.43
C ALA A 45 17.54 25.17 -7.96
N ARG A 46 18.40 24.43 -8.67
CA ARG A 46 18.40 24.36 -10.15
C ARG A 46 17.47 23.28 -10.69
N LEU A 47 16.99 22.39 -9.84
CA LEU A 47 16.05 21.35 -10.20
C LEU A 47 14.62 21.88 -10.14
N PRO A 48 13.71 21.43 -11.01
CA PRO A 48 12.29 21.71 -10.85
C PRO A 48 11.79 21.09 -9.54
N LEU A 49 10.70 21.64 -9.00
CA LEU A 49 9.96 20.97 -7.93
C LEU A 49 9.54 19.57 -8.39
N PRO A 50 9.52 18.57 -7.48
CA PRO A 50 9.05 17.24 -7.83
C PRO A 50 7.62 17.28 -8.39
N PRO A 51 7.29 16.43 -9.38
CA PRO A 51 5.94 16.35 -9.90
C PRO A 51 4.98 15.85 -8.81
N VAL A 52 3.75 16.38 -8.81
CA VAL A 52 2.70 15.91 -7.90
C VAL A 52 2.44 14.42 -8.12
N VAL A 53 2.49 13.65 -7.05
CA VAL A 53 2.04 12.26 -6.95
C VAL A 53 0.77 12.24 -6.12
N ALA A 54 -0.33 11.73 -6.68
CA ALA A 54 -1.65 11.71 -6.04
C ALA A 54 -2.45 10.50 -6.54
N ASP A 55 -1.98 9.31 -6.16
CA ASP A 55 -2.54 8.05 -6.66
C ASP A 55 -3.78 7.63 -5.83
N ARG A 56 -3.90 8.13 -4.60
CA ARG A 56 -4.99 7.81 -3.66
C ARG A 56 -5.97 8.97 -3.52
N ALA A 57 -7.27 8.65 -3.65
CA ALA A 57 -8.38 9.60 -3.54
C ALA A 57 -8.49 10.23 -2.13
N PRO A 58 -9.25 11.33 -1.96
CA PRO A 58 -9.53 11.87 -0.62
C PRO A 58 -10.30 10.88 0.27
N PRO A 59 -10.15 11.00 1.61
CA PRO A 59 -10.93 10.22 2.56
C PRO A 59 -12.44 10.45 2.43
N VAL A 60 -13.22 9.39 2.69
CA VAL A 60 -14.68 9.43 2.78
C VAL A 60 -15.05 8.95 4.18
N GLY A 61 -15.77 9.78 4.95
CA GLY A 61 -16.12 9.49 6.34
C GLY A 61 -16.07 10.73 7.21
N GLN A 62 -16.25 10.56 8.51
CA GLN A 62 -16.03 11.61 9.50
C GLN A 62 -14.52 11.81 9.70
N ILE A 63 -14.01 12.98 9.33
CA ILE A 63 -12.59 13.31 9.41
C ILE A 63 -12.31 14.20 10.63
N HIS A 64 -11.38 13.77 11.48
CA HIS A 64 -10.77 14.58 12.55
C HIS A 64 -9.26 14.69 12.31
N CYS A 65 -8.72 15.90 12.23
CA CYS A 65 -7.27 16.11 12.14
C CYS A 65 -6.74 16.55 13.50
N SER A 66 -5.79 15.77 14.05
CA SER A 66 -5.31 15.99 15.42
C SER A 66 -4.30 17.14 15.50
N ALA A 67 -4.58 18.13 16.36
CA ALA A 67 -3.68 19.24 16.63
C ALA A 67 -2.54 18.81 17.55
N GLU A 68 -1.37 19.45 17.44
CA GLU A 68 -0.16 19.02 18.18
C GLU A 68 -0.28 19.07 19.72
N TYR A 69 -1.25 19.81 20.26
CA TYR A 69 -1.53 19.88 21.69
C TYR A 69 -2.60 18.88 22.17
N GLU A 70 -3.20 18.10 21.27
CA GLU A 70 -4.01 16.93 21.61
C GLU A 70 -3.10 15.77 22.09
N PRO A 71 -3.67 14.68 22.65
CA PRO A 71 -2.88 13.54 23.08
C PRO A 71 -2.05 12.91 21.96
N MET A 72 -0.76 12.70 22.21
CA MET A 72 0.20 12.13 21.26
C MET A 72 0.73 10.79 21.78
N ALA A 73 0.75 9.77 20.91
CA ALA A 73 1.38 8.48 21.19
C ALA A 73 2.90 8.56 21.19
N GLY A 74 3.47 9.54 20.49
CA GLY A 74 4.92 9.70 20.44
C GLY A 74 5.40 10.71 19.40
N LEU A 75 6.71 10.80 19.28
CA LEU A 75 7.37 11.56 18.21
C LEU A 75 8.16 10.63 17.30
N LEU A 76 8.10 10.94 16.02
CA LEU A 76 8.95 10.38 14.98
C LEU A 76 10.11 11.35 14.71
N VAL A 77 11.34 10.84 14.73
CA VAL A 77 12.56 11.63 14.51
C VAL A 77 13.46 10.95 13.48
N ALA A 78 13.99 11.72 12.53
CA ALA A 78 14.98 11.22 11.58
C ALA A 78 16.39 11.47 12.13
N TRP A 79 17.14 10.42 12.47
CA TRP A 79 18.48 10.57 13.03
C TRP A 79 19.54 10.75 11.94
N ARG A 80 19.48 11.88 11.24
CA ARG A 80 20.44 12.24 10.18
C ARG A 80 21.45 13.29 10.60
N ALA A 81 21.08 14.18 11.52
CA ALA A 81 21.89 15.33 11.91
C ALA A 81 21.50 15.86 13.31
N TYR A 82 22.33 16.75 13.85
CA TYR A 82 22.06 17.48 15.10
C TYR A 82 21.70 16.58 16.31
N PRO A 83 22.51 15.56 16.64
CA PRO A 83 22.25 14.72 17.81
C PRO A 83 22.15 15.52 19.11
N GLU A 84 22.79 16.69 19.22
CA GLU A 84 22.66 17.61 20.35
C GLU A 84 21.24 18.20 20.52
N VAL A 85 20.45 18.25 19.45
CA VAL A 85 19.04 18.67 19.44
C VAL A 85 18.13 17.46 19.69
N LEU A 86 18.35 16.35 18.97
CA LEU A 86 17.49 15.16 19.04
C LEU A 86 17.58 14.45 20.39
N THR A 87 18.80 14.24 20.91
CA THR A 87 19.05 13.50 22.16
C THR A 87 18.23 14.02 23.35
N PRO A 88 18.27 15.31 23.72
CA PRO A 88 17.51 15.79 24.87
C PRO A 88 15.98 15.64 24.70
N MET A 89 15.46 15.72 23.48
CA MET A 89 14.04 15.47 23.22
C MET A 89 13.69 13.99 23.40
N CYS A 90 14.46 13.08 22.80
CA CYS A 90 14.28 11.63 22.96
C CYS A 90 14.38 11.20 24.44
N VAL A 91 15.37 11.71 25.17
CA VAL A 91 15.56 11.41 26.61
C VAL A 91 14.38 11.93 27.43
N SER A 92 13.94 13.17 27.19
CA SER A 92 12.84 13.77 27.96
C SER A 92 11.53 13.04 27.72
N ILE A 93 11.18 12.73 26.47
CA ILE A 93 9.93 12.03 26.16
C ILE A 93 9.95 10.60 26.72
N SER A 94 11.02 9.86 26.46
CA SER A 94 11.13 8.48 26.95
C SER A 94 11.14 8.36 28.47
N ASN A 95 11.62 9.37 29.21
CA ASN A 95 11.65 9.32 30.67
C ASN A 95 10.42 9.92 31.35
N LEU A 96 9.87 11.01 30.81
CA LEU A 96 8.88 11.84 31.51
C LEU A 96 7.44 11.56 31.08
N ASP A 97 7.21 10.91 29.94
CA ASP A 97 5.88 10.49 29.51
C ASP A 97 5.77 8.96 29.51
N PRO A 98 4.92 8.37 30.37
CA PRO A 98 4.89 6.93 30.52
C PRO A 98 4.26 6.18 29.35
N SER A 99 3.35 6.84 28.64
CA SER A 99 2.58 6.34 27.50
C SER A 99 3.29 6.54 26.16
N ALA A 100 4.27 7.46 26.10
CA ALA A 100 4.88 7.84 24.84
C ALA A 100 5.92 6.85 24.30
N LYS A 101 6.01 6.77 22.98
CA LYS A 101 7.15 6.21 22.24
C LYS A 101 7.95 7.31 21.55
N VAL A 102 9.20 7.00 21.26
CA VAL A 102 10.04 7.79 20.34
C VAL A 102 10.49 6.86 19.23
N TRP A 103 9.97 7.09 18.03
CA TRP A 103 10.38 6.35 16.84
C TRP A 103 11.56 7.06 16.19
N VAL A 104 12.70 6.36 16.13
CA VAL A 104 13.95 6.88 15.62
C VAL A 104 14.27 6.23 14.29
N VAL A 105 14.14 6.99 13.21
CA VAL A 105 14.44 6.54 11.86
C VAL A 105 15.95 6.65 11.60
N VAL A 106 16.54 5.55 11.16
CA VAL A 106 17.99 5.42 10.89
C VAL A 106 18.19 4.71 9.55
N ASN A 107 19.29 5.01 8.85
CA ASN A 107 19.54 4.50 7.51
C ASN A 107 20.06 3.05 7.49
N SER A 108 20.56 2.54 8.63
CA SER A 108 21.14 1.20 8.69
C SER A 108 21.17 0.62 10.11
N ALA A 109 21.37 -0.69 10.22
CA ALA A 109 21.61 -1.35 11.50
C ALA A 109 22.88 -0.84 12.22
N SER A 110 23.90 -0.40 11.45
CA SER A 110 25.11 0.20 12.02
C SER A 110 24.82 1.57 12.64
N GLU A 111 24.01 2.39 11.98
CA GLU A 111 23.57 3.67 12.54
C GLU A 111 22.69 3.44 13.77
N GLN A 112 21.75 2.48 13.71
CA GLN A 112 20.95 2.07 14.87
C GLN A 112 21.82 1.77 16.10
N ALA A 113 22.88 0.97 15.95
CA ALA A 113 23.77 0.63 17.06
C ALA A 113 24.46 1.87 17.65
N SER A 114 24.94 2.78 16.81
CA SER A 114 25.56 4.05 17.23
C SER A 114 24.59 4.96 17.96
N VAL A 115 23.37 5.10 17.45
CA VAL A 115 22.31 5.91 18.04
C VAL A 115 21.83 5.31 19.36
N ALA A 116 21.65 4.00 19.43
CA ALA A 116 21.31 3.30 20.67
C ALA A 116 22.37 3.52 21.76
N SER A 117 23.66 3.47 21.41
CA SER A 117 24.76 3.79 22.34
C SER A 117 24.69 5.24 22.81
N THR A 118 24.41 6.18 21.91
CA THR A 118 24.28 7.61 22.22
C THR A 118 23.13 7.87 23.19
N LEU A 119 21.93 7.35 22.88
CA LEU A 119 20.74 7.53 23.71
C LEU A 119 20.85 6.82 25.07
N THR A 120 21.43 5.61 25.10
CA THR A 120 21.69 4.89 26.35
C THR A 120 22.65 5.67 27.24
N SER A 121 23.75 6.18 26.66
CA SER A 121 24.74 6.99 27.41
C SER A 121 24.15 8.31 27.92
N ALA A 122 23.17 8.87 27.19
CA ALA A 122 22.43 10.06 27.61
C ALA A 122 21.31 9.77 28.63
N GLY A 123 21.07 8.51 28.98
CA GLY A 123 20.07 8.11 29.97
C GLY A 123 18.64 8.03 29.46
N ALA A 124 18.43 7.80 28.15
CA ALA A 124 17.10 7.54 27.62
C ALA A 124 16.54 6.21 28.13
N ASN A 125 15.23 6.15 28.35
CA ASN A 125 14.56 4.88 28.60
C ASN A 125 14.41 4.10 27.29
N MET A 126 15.33 3.17 27.05
CA MET A 126 15.38 2.40 25.80
C MET A 126 14.16 1.50 25.54
N SER A 127 13.33 1.19 26.55
CA SER A 127 12.06 0.46 26.33
C SER A 127 10.99 1.28 25.61
N ARG A 128 11.19 2.60 25.50
CA ARG A 128 10.31 3.53 24.77
C ARG A 128 10.95 4.06 23.48
N ILE A 129 12.19 3.69 23.19
CA ILE A 129 12.84 4.00 21.92
C ILE A 129 12.57 2.85 20.95
N VAL A 130 12.00 3.16 19.79
CA VAL A 130 11.71 2.20 18.73
C VAL A 130 12.49 2.62 17.49
N PHE A 131 13.30 1.72 16.93
CA PHE A 131 14.07 2.03 15.73
C PHE A 131 13.31 1.61 14.47
N ILE A 132 13.37 2.47 13.45
CA ILE A 132 12.87 2.19 12.10
C ILE A 132 14.08 2.30 11.16
N ILE A 133 14.43 1.20 10.50
CA ILE A 133 15.54 1.20 9.54
C ILE A 133 14.98 1.54 8.16
N ASN A 134 15.11 2.80 7.75
CA ASN A 134 14.75 3.27 6.42
C ASN A 134 15.70 4.40 6.01
N SER A 135 16.19 4.36 4.77
CA SER A 135 17.11 5.39 4.29
C SER A 135 16.38 6.70 4.02
N LEU A 136 16.90 7.80 4.57
CA LEU A 136 16.39 9.16 4.41
C LEU A 136 17.49 10.09 3.88
N ASN A 137 17.09 11.13 3.15
CA ASN A 137 17.99 12.19 2.67
C ASN A 137 18.33 13.18 3.79
N SER A 138 17.36 13.57 4.63
CA SER A 138 17.54 14.68 5.57
C SER A 138 16.93 14.45 6.97
N VAL A 139 17.21 15.39 7.88
CA VAL A 139 16.71 15.39 9.27
C VAL A 139 15.31 16.03 9.39
N TRP A 140 14.81 16.67 8.33
CA TRP A 140 13.68 17.60 8.35
C TRP A 140 12.32 16.89 8.29
N ILE A 141 12.13 15.86 9.11
CA ILE A 141 10.96 14.97 9.08
C ILE A 141 9.62 15.67 9.31
N ARG A 142 9.63 16.90 9.85
CA ARG A 142 8.44 17.75 9.89
C ARG A 142 7.89 18.05 8.49
N ASP A 143 8.78 18.22 7.52
CA ASP A 143 8.39 18.72 6.22
C ASP A 143 7.90 17.62 5.28
N TYR A 144 8.40 16.38 5.43
CA TYR A 144 8.05 15.25 4.59
C TYR A 144 7.35 14.10 5.34
N GLY A 145 7.33 14.12 6.68
CA GLY A 145 6.75 13.03 7.47
C GLY A 145 5.22 12.97 7.44
N PRO A 146 4.65 11.91 8.05
CA PRO A 146 3.23 11.59 7.94
C PRO A 146 2.37 12.60 8.68
N ARG A 147 1.47 13.30 7.95
CA ARG A 147 0.40 14.05 8.60
C ARG A 147 -0.75 13.10 8.92
N TYR A 148 -1.30 13.22 10.12
CA TYR A 148 -2.33 12.31 10.59
C TYR A 148 -3.73 12.92 10.56
N ILE A 149 -4.68 12.08 10.17
CA ILE A 149 -6.11 12.27 10.38
C ILE A 149 -6.70 11.02 11.03
N PHE A 150 -7.92 11.13 11.53
CA PHE A 150 -8.78 10.01 11.88
C PHE A 150 -9.98 10.04 10.95
N VAL A 151 -10.22 8.94 10.23
CA VAL A 151 -11.40 8.75 9.37
C VAL A 151 -12.27 7.72 10.05
N ASP A 152 -13.44 8.11 10.53
CA ASP A 152 -14.34 7.24 11.31
C ASP A 152 -13.62 6.57 12.50
N GLY A 153 -12.73 7.33 13.14
CA GLY A 153 -11.89 6.87 14.25
C GLY A 153 -10.57 6.23 13.84
N ILE A 154 -10.37 5.88 12.55
CA ILE A 154 -9.20 5.15 12.07
C ILE A 154 -8.04 6.12 11.81
N ARG A 155 -6.94 5.97 12.56
CA ARG A 155 -5.72 6.78 12.31
C ARG A 155 -5.19 6.47 10.91
N SER A 156 -5.08 7.51 10.10
CA SER A 156 -4.70 7.45 8.69
C SER A 156 -3.67 8.54 8.37
N ILE A 157 -2.88 8.33 7.33
CA ILE A 157 -1.85 9.24 6.85
C ILE A 157 -2.39 10.06 5.67
N VAL A 158 -2.15 11.37 5.69
CA VAL A 158 -2.31 12.26 4.54
C VAL A 158 -0.92 12.63 4.04
N ASP A 159 -0.51 12.00 2.95
CA ASP A 159 0.77 12.27 2.29
C ASP A 159 0.66 13.46 1.33
N HIS A 160 1.79 14.02 0.92
CA HIS A 160 1.90 15.05 -0.10
C HIS A 160 3.24 14.93 -0.81
N THR A 161 3.35 15.53 -1.99
CA THR A 161 4.65 15.62 -2.66
C THR A 161 5.54 16.61 -1.91
N TYR A 162 6.67 16.15 -1.38
CA TYR A 162 7.64 16.98 -0.69
C TYR A 162 8.24 18.02 -1.63
N ASN A 163 8.27 19.28 -1.20
CA ASN A 163 8.78 20.43 -1.95
C ASN A 163 10.32 20.48 -2.12
N ARG A 164 11.03 19.35 -2.02
CA ARG A 164 12.47 19.24 -2.24
C ARG A 164 12.76 18.05 -3.16
N PRO A 165 13.82 18.10 -3.99
CA PRO A 165 14.26 16.98 -4.82
C PRO A 165 14.96 15.89 -3.99
N ARG A 166 14.31 15.43 -2.92
CA ARG A 166 14.80 14.48 -1.92
C ARG A 166 13.89 13.24 -1.94
N PRO A 167 14.12 12.31 -2.90
CA PRO A 167 13.18 11.24 -3.18
C PRO A 167 13.04 10.21 -2.04
N LEU A 168 14.07 10.03 -1.22
CA LEU A 168 13.98 9.10 -0.07
C LEU A 168 13.14 9.69 1.07
N ASP A 169 13.23 11.00 1.28
CA ASP A 169 12.35 11.72 2.20
C ASP A 169 10.90 11.68 1.69
N ASN A 170 10.69 11.91 0.39
CA ASN A 170 9.37 11.89 -0.25
C ASN A 170 8.69 10.51 -0.20
N ALA A 171 9.46 9.41 -0.31
CA ALA A 171 8.92 8.05 -0.31
C ALA A 171 8.64 7.50 1.10
N PHE A 172 8.93 8.26 2.15
CA PHE A 172 8.89 7.75 3.52
C PHE A 172 7.49 7.40 4.00
N ASN A 173 6.46 8.15 3.60
CA ASN A 173 5.08 7.88 4.01
C ASN A 173 4.55 6.56 3.45
N ASP A 174 4.80 6.25 2.17
CA ASP A 174 4.40 4.97 1.58
C ASP A 174 5.02 3.78 2.33
N TYR A 175 6.30 3.89 2.70
CA TYR A 175 6.98 2.89 3.52
C TYR A 175 6.32 2.77 4.91
N LEU A 176 6.07 3.89 5.57
CA LEU A 176 5.56 3.91 6.94
C LEU A 176 4.11 3.43 7.02
N ALA A 177 3.25 3.86 6.09
CA ALA A 177 1.86 3.42 5.99
C ALA A 177 1.79 1.90 5.84
N THR A 178 2.65 1.33 4.99
CA THR A 178 2.78 -0.13 4.82
C THR A 178 3.28 -0.81 6.10
N LEU A 179 4.30 -0.23 6.76
CA LEU A 179 4.88 -0.77 7.98
C LEU A 179 3.88 -0.82 9.15
N TRP A 180 3.01 0.19 9.26
CA TRP A 180 2.04 0.32 10.35
C TRP A 180 0.63 -0.15 10.00
N GLY A 181 0.38 -0.52 8.75
CA GLY A 181 -0.96 -0.90 8.28
C GLY A 181 -1.96 0.25 8.34
N GLU A 182 -1.49 1.50 8.23
CA GLU A 182 -2.33 2.68 8.30
C GLU A 182 -2.83 3.07 6.91
N PRO A 183 -4.13 3.36 6.73
CA PRO A 183 -4.64 3.88 5.47
C PRO A 183 -3.92 5.18 5.10
N GLN A 184 -3.70 5.39 3.79
CA GLN A 184 -3.04 6.57 3.26
C GLN A 184 -3.92 7.25 2.20
N TYR A 185 -3.88 8.58 2.19
CA TYR A 185 -4.51 9.44 1.20
C TYR A 185 -3.48 10.44 0.67
N ASP A 186 -3.51 10.76 -0.63
CA ASP A 186 -2.45 11.58 -1.24
C ASP A 186 -2.98 12.98 -1.57
N LEU A 187 -2.56 13.98 -0.80
CA LEU A 187 -2.87 15.38 -1.03
C LEU A 187 -2.23 15.83 -2.36
N PRO A 188 -3.00 16.29 -3.35
CA PRO A 188 -2.51 16.58 -4.70
C PRO A 188 -1.79 17.93 -4.81
N LEU A 189 -0.84 18.19 -3.91
CA LEU A 189 -0.09 19.43 -3.80
C LEU A 189 1.39 19.14 -3.48
N VAL A 190 2.28 19.94 -4.07
CA VAL A 190 3.67 20.06 -3.61
C VAL A 190 3.69 20.93 -2.36
N HIS A 191 4.26 20.45 -1.26
CA HIS A 191 4.20 21.15 0.01
C HIS A 191 5.38 20.77 0.92
N GLY A 192 5.69 21.63 1.90
CA GLY A 192 6.57 21.31 3.01
C GLY A 192 5.78 21.41 4.32
N GLY A 193 5.67 20.31 5.05
CA GLY A 193 4.80 20.16 6.24
C GLY A 193 5.01 21.20 7.35
N GLY A 194 6.18 21.81 7.52
CA GLY A 194 6.38 22.91 8.46
C GLY A 194 5.62 24.20 8.09
N ASN A 195 5.12 24.31 6.86
CA ASN A 195 4.22 25.39 6.44
C ASN A 195 2.74 25.07 6.70
N PHE A 196 2.41 24.40 7.80
CA PHE A 196 1.03 24.11 8.19
C PHE A 196 0.89 23.98 9.71
N HIS A 197 -0.12 24.65 10.26
CA HIS A 197 -0.54 24.51 11.65
C HIS A 197 -2.06 24.36 11.71
N LEU A 198 -2.54 23.55 12.66
CA LEU A 198 -3.97 23.33 12.85
C LEU A 198 -4.35 23.38 14.34
N PHE A 199 -5.64 23.53 14.58
CA PHE A 199 -6.27 23.55 15.89
C PHE A 199 -7.35 22.47 15.95
N ALA A 200 -7.59 21.93 17.16
CA ALA A 200 -8.57 20.89 17.39
C ALA A 200 -10.01 21.37 17.12
N ASP A 201 -10.24 22.69 17.08
CA ASP A 201 -11.52 23.30 16.70
C ASP A 201 -11.69 23.49 15.18
N GLY A 202 -10.76 22.96 14.37
CA GLY A 202 -10.81 22.95 12.91
C GLY A 202 -10.20 24.18 12.22
N ASP A 203 -9.76 25.21 12.96
CA ASP A 203 -8.98 26.29 12.34
C ASP A 203 -7.60 25.76 11.87
N ALA A 204 -7.16 26.17 10.69
CA ALA A 204 -5.82 25.86 10.20
C ALA A 204 -5.18 27.06 9.50
N PHE A 205 -3.86 27.17 9.61
CA PHE A 205 -3.06 28.29 9.12
C PHE A 205 -1.84 27.81 8.33
N MET A 206 -1.53 28.52 7.24
CA MET A 206 -0.29 28.36 6.48
C MET A 206 0.12 29.67 5.82
N THR A 207 1.31 29.73 5.23
CA THR A 207 1.70 30.85 4.38
C THR A 207 1.35 30.61 2.91
N ARG A 208 1.23 31.69 2.14
CA ARG A 208 1.02 31.68 0.68
C ARG A 208 2.18 31.07 -0.12
N LEU A 209 3.23 30.57 0.53
CA LEU A 209 4.25 29.73 -0.11
C LEU A 209 3.60 28.58 -0.90
N ILE A 210 2.52 27.98 -0.38
CA ILE A 210 1.79 26.89 -1.06
C ILE A 210 1.37 27.25 -2.50
N LEU A 211 1.04 28.52 -2.78
CA LEU A 211 0.63 28.99 -4.10
C LEU A 211 1.83 29.16 -5.04
N THR A 212 3.00 29.48 -4.48
CA THR A 212 4.25 29.59 -5.24
C THR A 212 4.77 28.20 -5.63
N GLU A 213 4.56 27.21 -4.76
CA GLU A 213 4.96 25.81 -4.98
C GLU A 213 4.00 25.07 -5.93
N ASN A 214 2.76 25.57 -6.10
CA ASN A 214 1.74 24.97 -6.94
C ASN A 214 1.20 26.00 -7.96
N PRO A 215 2.01 26.39 -8.97
CA PRO A 215 1.62 27.40 -9.94
C PRO A 215 0.35 26.96 -10.70
N GLY A 216 -0.64 27.85 -10.74
CA GLY A 216 -1.94 27.58 -11.39
C GLY A 216 -3.03 27.12 -10.42
N VAL A 217 -2.69 26.77 -9.17
CA VAL A 217 -3.67 26.48 -8.12
C VAL A 217 -4.06 27.78 -7.40
N THR A 218 -5.35 28.03 -7.27
CA THR A 218 -5.89 29.22 -6.59
C THR A 218 -5.94 29.03 -5.07
N GLU A 219 -5.97 30.13 -4.31
CA GLU A 219 -6.15 30.10 -2.85
C GLU A 219 -7.42 29.33 -2.44
N GLN A 220 -8.52 29.46 -3.19
CA GLN A 220 -9.75 28.72 -2.88
C GLN A 220 -9.58 27.22 -3.12
N GLN A 221 -8.93 26.80 -4.20
CA GLN A 221 -8.66 25.38 -4.46
C GLN A 221 -7.78 24.75 -3.38
N VAL A 222 -6.79 25.48 -2.86
CA VAL A 222 -6.00 25.01 -1.69
C VAL A 222 -6.91 24.80 -0.48
N LYS A 223 -7.78 25.78 -0.16
CA LYS A 223 -8.73 25.65 0.96
C LYS A 223 -9.69 24.48 0.79
N ASP A 224 -10.24 24.30 -0.41
CA ASP A 224 -11.16 23.20 -0.72
C ASP A 224 -10.44 21.83 -0.61
N THR A 225 -9.16 21.78 -1.01
CA THR A 225 -8.34 20.56 -0.89
C THR A 225 -8.11 20.22 0.58
N PHE A 226 -7.67 21.16 1.41
CA PHE A 226 -7.46 20.91 2.85
C PHE A 226 -8.77 20.61 3.58
N LEU A 227 -9.89 21.19 3.15
CA LEU A 227 -11.22 20.81 3.65
C LEU A 227 -11.55 19.36 3.31
N ALA A 228 -11.32 18.93 2.06
CA ALA A 228 -11.63 17.56 1.63
C ALA A 228 -10.74 16.49 2.29
N TYR A 229 -9.45 16.77 2.48
CA TYR A 229 -8.50 15.78 3.00
C TYR A 229 -8.36 15.80 4.52
N GLN A 230 -8.59 16.95 5.17
CA GLN A 230 -8.30 17.12 6.59
C GLN A 230 -9.44 17.81 7.37
N ASN A 231 -10.54 18.18 6.71
CA ASN A 231 -11.71 18.81 7.33
C ASN A 231 -11.38 20.07 8.16
N VAL A 232 -10.52 20.93 7.62
CA VAL A 232 -10.07 22.17 8.28
C VAL A 232 -10.50 23.44 7.53
N ASN A 233 -10.70 24.51 8.31
CA ASN A 233 -10.96 25.86 7.82
C ASN A 233 -9.64 26.64 7.69
N LEU A 234 -9.09 26.63 6.49
CA LEU A 234 -7.75 27.13 6.21
C LEU A 234 -7.70 28.66 5.96
N THR A 235 -6.81 29.36 6.67
CA THR A 235 -6.44 30.77 6.42
C THR A 235 -4.99 30.88 5.92
N LEU A 236 -4.77 31.59 4.80
CA LEU A 236 -3.44 31.87 4.25
C LEU A 236 -2.91 33.24 4.71
N PHE A 237 -1.71 33.24 5.30
CA PHE A 237 -0.94 34.44 5.61
C PHE A 237 0.17 34.67 4.58
N ASP A 238 0.74 35.87 4.53
CA ASP A 238 1.96 36.09 3.74
C ASP A 238 3.16 35.48 4.46
N GLY A 239 4.04 34.84 3.69
CA GLY A 239 5.32 34.36 4.20
C GLY A 239 6.31 35.52 4.38
N PHE A 240 7.28 35.35 5.28
CA PHE A 240 8.37 36.32 5.37
C PHE A 240 9.17 36.39 4.06
N PRO A 241 9.81 37.53 3.74
CA PRO A 241 10.69 37.58 2.58
C PRO A 241 11.78 36.51 2.67
N THR A 242 12.14 35.87 1.56
CA THR A 242 13.18 34.82 1.51
C THR A 242 14.56 35.33 1.97
N SER A 243 14.81 36.62 1.87
CA SER A 243 16.00 37.27 2.42
C SER A 243 16.02 37.29 3.96
N PHE A 244 14.85 37.26 4.60
CA PHE A 244 14.70 37.20 6.05
C PHE A 244 14.66 35.75 6.54
N ASP A 245 13.74 34.96 5.99
CA ASP A 245 13.56 33.53 6.23
C ASP A 245 13.42 32.83 4.88
N SER A 246 14.43 32.04 4.51
CA SER A 246 14.48 31.33 3.24
C SER A 246 13.41 30.25 3.08
N THR A 247 12.80 29.80 4.18
CA THR A 247 11.76 28.76 4.14
C THR A 247 10.39 29.36 3.91
N GLN A 248 10.12 30.55 4.45
CA GLN A 248 8.79 31.17 4.48
C GLN A 248 7.72 30.32 5.19
N HIS A 249 8.12 29.35 6.01
CA HIS A 249 7.20 28.45 6.71
C HIS A 249 6.48 29.18 7.86
N ILE A 250 5.26 28.74 8.16
CA ILE A 250 4.48 29.31 9.26
C ILE A 250 5.04 28.96 10.65
N ASP A 251 5.64 27.77 10.80
CA ASP A 251 6.26 27.30 12.05
C ASP A 251 7.47 28.15 12.50
N MET A 252 7.99 28.99 11.61
CA MET A 252 9.09 29.90 11.90
C MET A 252 8.64 31.19 12.62
N TRP A 253 7.34 31.49 12.67
CA TRP A 253 6.85 32.69 13.34
C TRP A 253 5.49 32.57 14.05
N MET A 254 4.86 31.40 14.03
CA MET A 254 3.59 31.11 14.68
C MET A 254 3.62 29.72 15.33
N LEU A 255 2.93 29.54 16.47
CA LEU A 255 2.80 28.25 17.16
C LEU A 255 1.44 28.13 17.88
N PRO A 256 0.61 27.13 17.55
CA PRO A 256 -0.61 26.80 18.31
C PRO A 256 -0.32 26.41 19.77
N VAL A 257 -1.15 26.88 20.71
CA VAL A 257 -1.03 26.56 22.14
C VAL A 257 -2.18 25.68 22.61
N ALA A 258 -3.40 26.06 22.26
CA ALA A 258 -4.66 25.37 22.52
C ALA A 258 -5.74 26.01 21.64
N ASN A 259 -6.98 25.54 21.68
CA ASN A 259 -8.12 26.21 21.03
C ASN A 259 -8.15 27.70 21.40
N LYS A 260 -8.13 28.55 20.37
CA LYS A 260 -8.09 30.02 20.48
C LYS A 260 -6.94 30.58 21.34
N LYS A 261 -5.81 29.87 21.46
CA LYS A 261 -4.58 30.36 22.10
C LYS A 261 -3.39 30.11 21.19
N ILE A 262 -2.56 31.12 20.98
CA ILE A 262 -1.47 31.04 20.00
C ILE A 262 -0.27 31.89 20.44
N ILE A 263 0.95 31.46 20.08
CA ILE A 263 2.16 32.28 20.18
C ILE A 263 2.49 32.82 18.78
N ILE A 264 2.77 34.11 18.68
CA ILE A 264 3.25 34.78 17.45
C ILE A 264 4.56 35.49 17.75
N GLY A 265 5.56 35.32 16.88
CA GLY A 265 6.84 36.00 16.98
C GLY A 265 6.69 37.54 17.00
N GLN A 266 7.49 38.21 17.80
CA GLN A 266 7.53 39.67 17.93
C GLN A 266 8.83 40.19 17.34
N TYR A 267 8.68 41.00 16.29
CA TYR A 267 9.78 41.57 15.52
C TYR A 267 9.79 43.09 15.67
N ALA A 268 10.96 43.71 15.56
CA ALA A 268 11.07 45.17 15.59
C ALA A 268 10.46 45.79 14.33
N SER A 269 9.85 46.98 14.42
CA SER A 269 9.26 47.68 13.27
C SER A 269 10.27 47.94 12.14
N SER A 270 11.55 48.07 12.46
CA SER A 270 12.66 48.21 11.50
C SER A 270 12.87 46.97 10.62
N THR A 271 12.28 45.82 10.94
CA THR A 271 12.36 44.60 10.12
C THR A 271 11.47 44.66 8.87
N GLY A 272 10.51 45.60 8.80
CA GLY A 272 9.63 45.75 7.65
C GLY A 272 8.56 44.66 7.58
N GLN A 273 8.58 43.84 6.53
CA GLN A 273 7.52 42.85 6.25
C GLN A 273 7.28 41.86 7.41
N PRO A 274 8.30 41.27 8.08
CA PRO A 274 8.07 40.42 9.26
C PRO A 274 7.25 41.09 10.38
N TYR A 275 7.51 42.37 10.67
CA TYR A 275 6.71 43.14 11.62
C TYR A 275 5.27 43.33 11.13
N THR A 276 5.09 43.79 9.89
CA THR A 276 3.75 44.01 9.31
C THR A 276 2.91 42.73 9.29
N ILE A 277 3.50 41.61 8.88
CA ILE A 277 2.84 40.29 8.82
C ILE A 277 2.40 39.86 10.22
N THR A 278 3.31 39.91 11.21
CA THR A 278 3.00 39.40 12.56
C THR A 278 2.05 40.29 13.35
N GLU A 279 2.10 41.62 13.20
CA GLU A 279 1.10 42.52 13.79
C GLU A 279 -0.27 42.40 13.12
N GLY A 280 -0.29 42.20 11.80
CA GLY A 280 -1.52 41.90 11.06
C GLY A 280 -2.16 40.59 11.50
N ALA A 281 -1.35 39.53 11.62
CA ALA A 281 -1.81 38.22 12.12
C ALA A 281 -2.33 38.30 13.55
N LYS A 282 -1.63 38.99 14.46
CA LYS A 282 -2.10 39.25 15.82
C LYS A 282 -3.47 39.94 15.81
N THR A 283 -3.59 41.05 15.08
CA THR A 283 -4.83 41.84 15.03
C THR A 283 -6.01 41.00 14.51
N LEU A 284 -5.79 40.25 13.43
CA LEU A 284 -6.78 39.35 12.87
C LEU A 284 -7.20 38.28 13.88
N LEU A 285 -6.25 37.59 14.51
CA LEU A 285 -6.56 36.50 15.42
C LEU A 285 -7.22 36.99 16.71
N GLU A 286 -6.80 38.13 17.26
CA GLU A 286 -7.50 38.77 18.40
C GLU A 286 -8.95 39.13 18.04
N SER A 287 -9.20 39.64 16.82
CA SER A 287 -10.58 39.89 16.35
C SER A 287 -11.41 38.61 16.17
N ARG A 288 -10.76 37.45 16.00
CA ARG A 288 -11.37 36.11 15.97
C ARG A 288 -11.44 35.47 17.36
N GLY A 289 -11.12 36.21 18.42
CA GLY A 289 -11.22 35.75 19.81
C GLY A 289 -10.01 34.97 20.31
N TYR A 290 -8.88 34.99 19.61
CA TYR A 290 -7.66 34.34 20.08
C TYR A 290 -6.99 35.15 21.20
N THR A 291 -6.44 34.43 22.19
CA THR A 291 -5.40 34.96 23.08
C THR A 291 -4.05 34.80 22.39
N VAL A 292 -3.38 35.93 22.10
CA VAL A 292 -2.08 35.96 21.42
C VAL A 292 -0.97 36.24 22.43
N TYR A 293 -0.08 35.26 22.60
CA TYR A 293 1.18 35.41 23.32
C TYR A 293 2.28 35.85 22.35
N ARG A 294 3.25 36.65 22.82
CA ARG A 294 4.33 37.19 21.98
C ARG A 294 5.68 36.75 22.49
N THR A 295 6.48 36.16 21.60
CA THR A 295 7.85 35.71 21.91
C THR A 295 8.86 36.44 21.02
N PRO A 296 10.10 36.73 21.46
CA PRO A 296 11.07 37.44 20.64
C PRO A 296 11.39 36.73 19.32
N GLY A 297 11.59 37.49 18.24
CA GLY A 297 12.11 37.00 16.97
C GLY A 297 12.95 38.06 16.28
N TRP A 298 14.04 37.66 15.62
CA TRP A 298 14.94 38.60 14.93
C TRP A 298 15.74 37.89 13.84
N ARG A 299 16.46 38.68 13.05
CA ARG A 299 17.44 38.16 12.10
C ARG A 299 18.81 38.74 12.39
N SER A 300 19.81 37.87 12.40
CA SER A 300 21.23 38.24 12.36
C SER A 300 21.90 37.51 11.19
N THR A 301 22.70 36.48 11.47
CA THR A 301 23.25 35.54 10.48
C THR A 301 22.19 34.58 9.94
N ALA A 302 21.15 34.32 10.74
CA ALA A 302 19.99 33.50 10.41
C ALA A 302 18.72 34.15 10.99
N HIS A 303 17.56 33.57 10.71
CA HIS A 303 16.30 33.91 11.38
C HIS A 303 16.23 33.16 12.72
N TYR A 304 16.35 33.90 13.82
CA TYR A 304 16.20 33.36 15.17
C TYR A 304 14.75 33.49 15.61
N THR A 305 14.18 32.38 16.05
CA THR A 305 12.78 32.29 16.44
C THR A 305 12.60 31.27 17.56
N TYR A 306 11.70 31.59 18.50
CA TYR A 306 11.28 30.65 19.53
C TYR A 306 9.94 29.98 19.23
N THR A 307 9.22 30.38 18.16
CA THR A 307 7.97 29.69 17.78
C THR A 307 8.24 28.30 17.21
N ASN A 308 9.46 28.07 16.72
CA ASN A 308 9.92 26.74 16.36
C ASN A 308 10.22 25.93 17.65
N ALA A 309 9.14 25.45 18.25
CA ALA A 309 9.05 24.75 19.52
C ALA A 309 8.16 23.51 19.38
N VAL A 310 8.27 22.55 20.30
CA VAL A 310 7.53 21.29 20.22
C VAL A 310 6.67 21.14 21.48
N ILE A 311 5.37 20.93 21.28
CA ILE A 311 4.42 20.67 22.35
C ILE A 311 4.10 19.18 22.32
N PHE A 312 4.39 18.46 23.40
CA PHE A 312 4.17 17.01 23.43
C PHE A 312 3.56 16.63 24.78
N ASN A 313 2.27 16.31 24.81
CA ASN A 313 1.54 15.97 26.04
C ASN A 313 1.83 16.99 27.17
N ASN A 314 2.49 16.56 28.26
CA ASN A 314 2.86 17.40 29.41
C ASN A 314 4.21 18.11 29.27
N LEU A 315 4.89 17.98 28.13
CA LEU A 315 6.19 18.57 27.82
C LEU A 315 6.06 19.72 26.83
N VAL A 316 6.91 20.73 27.01
CA VAL A 316 7.08 21.87 26.09
C VAL A 316 8.56 22.07 25.86
N PHE A 317 9.02 21.74 24.66
CA PHE A 317 10.40 21.97 24.25
C PHE A 317 10.53 23.36 23.64
N VAL A 318 11.44 24.16 24.18
CA VAL A 318 11.69 25.53 23.75
C VAL A 318 13.13 25.63 23.22
N SER A 319 13.31 26.21 22.04
CA SER A 319 14.64 26.46 21.49
C SER A 319 15.47 27.36 22.42
N LYS A 320 16.78 27.12 22.51
CA LYS A 320 17.75 27.92 23.27
C LYS A 320 18.94 28.31 22.41
N PHE A 321 19.25 29.60 22.36
CA PHE A 321 20.29 30.17 21.48
C PHE A 321 21.47 30.79 22.23
N ASN A 322 21.51 30.69 23.57
CA ASN A 322 22.55 31.29 24.42
C ASN A 322 22.59 32.82 24.32
N VAL A 323 21.41 33.45 24.34
CA VAL A 323 21.21 34.89 24.27
C VAL A 323 20.27 35.37 25.38
N ALA A 324 20.21 36.68 25.63
CA ALA A 324 19.39 37.23 26.71
C ALA A 324 17.89 36.95 26.51
N GLU A 325 17.46 36.88 25.26
CA GLU A 325 16.09 36.59 24.84
C GLU A 325 15.61 35.20 25.27
N ASP A 326 16.51 34.25 25.58
CA ASP A 326 16.15 32.89 26.01
C ASP A 326 15.25 32.92 27.26
N SER A 327 15.58 33.79 28.23
CA SER A 327 14.80 33.93 29.47
C SER A 327 13.42 34.57 29.23
N THR A 328 13.34 35.52 28.30
CA THR A 328 12.09 36.18 27.93
C THR A 328 11.17 35.18 27.22
N ALA A 329 11.72 34.42 26.27
CA ALA A 329 10.97 33.37 25.59
C ALA A 329 10.46 32.32 26.56
N LEU A 330 11.32 31.81 27.45
CA LEU A 330 10.91 30.80 28.44
C LEU A 330 9.74 31.28 29.32
N ALA A 331 9.76 32.54 29.78
CA ALA A 331 8.66 33.11 30.56
C ALA A 331 7.33 33.16 29.77
N VAL A 332 7.40 33.47 28.47
CA VAL A 332 6.22 33.47 27.58
C VAL A 332 5.66 32.05 27.45
N PHE A 333 6.52 31.05 27.22
CA PHE A 333 6.10 29.64 27.14
C PHE A 333 5.53 29.10 28.46
N GLN A 334 6.09 29.51 29.60
CA GLN A 334 5.55 29.17 30.92
C GLN A 334 4.17 29.80 31.16
N SER A 335 3.94 31.02 30.68
CA SER A 335 2.63 31.65 30.73
C SER A 335 1.62 31.01 29.76
N ALA A 336 2.06 30.61 28.56
CA ALA A 336 1.20 30.02 27.55
C ALA A 336 0.81 28.57 27.90
N PHE A 337 1.70 27.82 28.54
CA PHE A 337 1.53 26.42 28.92
C PHE A 337 1.70 26.23 30.44
N PRO A 338 0.79 26.78 31.26
CA PRO A 338 0.88 26.65 32.71
C PRO A 338 0.77 25.16 33.11
N GLY A 339 1.63 24.73 34.04
CA GLY A 339 1.62 23.37 34.58
C GLY A 339 2.30 22.31 33.70
N LYS A 340 2.71 22.64 32.47
CA LYS A 340 3.56 21.76 31.66
C LYS A 340 5.03 21.85 32.11
N THR A 341 5.80 20.81 31.81
CA THR A 341 7.26 20.78 32.05
C THR A 341 7.97 21.36 30.84
N HIS A 342 8.75 22.42 31.04
CA HIS A 342 9.48 23.10 29.98
C HIS A 342 10.92 22.61 29.90
N VAL A 343 11.36 22.23 28.70
CA VAL A 343 12.72 21.76 28.43
C VAL A 343 13.36 22.69 27.40
N GLN A 344 14.47 23.32 27.75
CA GLN A 344 15.22 24.14 26.80
C GLN A 344 16.21 23.27 26.01
N VAL A 345 16.12 23.31 24.68
CA VAL A 345 16.95 22.49 23.77
C VAL A 345 17.95 23.40 23.04
N PRO A 346 19.25 23.06 23.01
CA PRO A 346 20.26 23.91 22.38
C PRO A 346 20.11 23.92 20.84
N CYS A 347 19.72 25.07 20.28
CA CYS A 347 19.41 25.22 18.86
C CYS A 347 20.39 26.14 18.10
N GLN A 348 21.44 26.64 18.76
CA GLN A 348 22.39 27.58 18.15
C GLN A 348 23.07 27.01 16.89
N ASN A 349 23.35 25.71 16.85
CA ASN A 349 24.03 25.07 15.71
C ASN A 349 23.08 24.79 14.53
N ILE A 350 21.80 24.53 14.80
CA ILE A 350 20.82 24.15 13.77
C ILE A 350 20.18 25.37 13.10
N ILE A 351 20.05 26.51 13.80
CA ILE A 351 19.28 27.67 13.30
C ILE A 351 19.84 28.26 12.00
N GLY A 352 21.15 28.13 11.77
CA GLY A 352 21.80 28.52 10.52
C GLY A 352 21.33 27.74 9.29
N ALA A 353 20.77 26.54 9.49
CA ALA A 353 20.17 25.72 8.44
C ALA A 353 18.69 26.06 8.17
N ALA A 354 18.21 27.18 8.73
CA ALA A 354 16.84 27.71 8.64
C ALA A 354 15.77 26.85 9.31
N GLY A 355 16.11 26.10 10.36
CA GLY A 355 15.17 25.33 11.17
C GLY A 355 15.64 25.16 12.61
N ALA A 356 14.75 24.69 13.49
CA ALA A 356 15.09 24.31 14.86
C ALA A 356 14.32 23.03 15.26
N ILE A 357 13.89 22.92 16.52
CA ILE A 357 13.35 21.66 17.08
C ILE A 357 12.04 21.19 16.43
N HIS A 358 11.14 22.09 16.05
CA HIS A 358 9.87 21.71 15.42
C HIS A 358 10.09 21.07 14.04
N CYS A 359 11.14 21.51 13.34
CA CYS A 359 11.44 21.05 11.98
C CYS A 359 12.02 19.63 11.92
N VAL A 360 12.48 19.07 13.04
CA VAL A 360 13.18 17.77 13.08
C VAL A 360 12.40 16.67 13.80
N VAL A 361 11.12 16.92 14.08
CA VAL A 361 10.21 15.94 14.69
C VAL A 361 8.87 15.95 13.97
N MET A 362 8.18 14.81 13.98
CA MET A 362 6.79 14.69 13.56
C MET A 362 5.96 14.05 14.67
N HIS A 363 4.81 14.63 14.96
CA HIS A 363 3.88 14.11 15.96
C HIS A 363 3.14 12.89 15.42
N VAL A 364 2.98 11.86 16.27
CA VAL A 364 2.10 10.73 16.01
C VAL A 364 0.96 10.80 17.03
N PRO A 365 -0.29 11.12 16.63
CA PRO A 365 -1.38 11.27 17.56
C PRO A 365 -1.72 9.96 18.23
N ALA A 366 -2.09 10.03 19.51
CA ALA A 366 -2.63 8.88 20.21
C ALA A 366 -3.99 8.52 19.59
N TYR A 367 -4.31 7.24 19.58
CA TYR A 367 -5.69 6.84 19.31
C TYR A 367 -6.60 7.55 20.32
N PRO A 368 -7.78 8.03 19.90
CA PRO A 368 -8.75 8.54 20.85
C PRO A 368 -9.00 7.47 21.91
N PRO A 369 -9.15 7.82 23.20
CA PRO A 369 -9.40 6.83 24.25
C PRO A 369 -10.62 6.02 23.84
N GLN A 370 -10.40 4.73 23.58
CA GLN A 370 -11.44 3.88 23.06
C GLN A 370 -11.44 2.59 23.86
N PRO A 371 -12.45 2.38 24.72
CA PRO A 371 -12.49 1.20 25.57
C PRO A 371 -12.79 -0.09 24.80
N GLU A 372 -13.02 -0.05 23.49
CA GLU A 372 -13.29 -1.22 22.66
C GLU A 372 -12.53 -1.07 21.34
N PRO A 373 -11.93 -2.12 20.76
CA PRO A 373 -11.32 -2.04 19.44
C PRO A 373 -12.26 -1.49 18.35
N VAL A 374 -11.72 -0.78 17.36
CA VAL A 374 -12.44 -0.57 16.08
C VAL A 374 -12.02 -1.63 15.10
N VAL A 375 -13.01 -2.11 14.35
CA VAL A 375 -12.82 -3.02 13.23
C VAL A 375 -13.55 -2.42 12.02
N LEU A 376 -13.00 -2.61 10.84
CA LEU A 376 -13.66 -2.34 9.57
C LEU A 376 -13.39 -3.50 8.61
N VAL A 377 -14.43 -4.21 8.20
CA VAL A 377 -14.37 -5.25 7.17
C VAL A 377 -14.28 -4.57 5.80
N THR A 378 -13.22 -4.88 5.07
CA THR A 378 -12.95 -4.29 3.75
C THR A 378 -13.21 -5.28 2.61
N GLN A 379 -13.15 -6.58 2.90
CA GLN A 379 -13.51 -7.63 1.94
C GLN A 379 -13.96 -8.92 2.67
N PRO A 380 -15.06 -9.58 2.25
CA PRO A 380 -16.05 -9.08 1.30
C PRO A 380 -16.78 -7.88 1.92
N ASN A 381 -17.26 -6.94 1.10
CA ASN A 381 -18.00 -5.78 1.60
C ASN A 381 -19.34 -5.57 0.88
N GLY A 382 -19.70 -6.46 -0.05
CA GLY A 382 -20.99 -6.48 -0.74
C GLY A 382 -20.88 -6.62 -2.25
N GLY A 383 -21.79 -7.41 -2.81
CA GLY A 383 -21.98 -7.64 -4.24
C GLY A 383 -21.04 -8.69 -4.84
N GLU A 384 -20.07 -9.21 -4.08
CA GLU A 384 -19.17 -10.24 -4.56
C GLU A 384 -19.91 -11.58 -4.75
N THR A 385 -19.42 -12.39 -5.69
CA THR A 385 -19.85 -13.78 -5.86
C THR A 385 -18.64 -14.69 -5.70
N TRP A 386 -18.66 -15.49 -4.64
CA TRP A 386 -17.60 -16.42 -4.26
C TRP A 386 -18.05 -17.85 -4.51
N THR A 387 -17.22 -18.61 -5.21
CA THR A 387 -17.55 -20.00 -5.59
C THR A 387 -17.09 -20.96 -4.52
N ILE A 388 -17.92 -21.93 -4.15
CA ILE A 388 -17.55 -23.01 -3.23
C ILE A 388 -16.30 -23.73 -3.77
N GLY A 389 -15.37 -24.06 -2.89
CA GLY A 389 -14.07 -24.64 -3.22
C GLY A 389 -13.01 -23.63 -3.63
N SER A 390 -13.37 -22.39 -4.00
CA SER A 390 -12.40 -21.34 -4.30
C SER A 390 -11.76 -20.76 -3.02
N THR A 391 -10.49 -20.41 -3.08
CA THR A 391 -9.84 -19.63 -2.01
C THR A 391 -10.07 -18.14 -2.24
N GLN A 392 -10.68 -17.48 -1.27
CA GLN A 392 -10.99 -16.05 -1.26
C GLN A 392 -10.33 -15.39 -0.04
N THR A 393 -10.05 -14.10 -0.14
CA THR A 393 -9.44 -13.34 0.96
C THR A 393 -10.50 -12.54 1.70
N VAL A 394 -10.62 -12.76 3.00
CA VAL A 394 -11.28 -11.86 3.94
C VAL A 394 -10.25 -10.82 4.38
N ALA A 395 -10.59 -9.54 4.29
CA ALA A 395 -9.71 -8.42 4.64
C ALA A 395 -10.39 -7.45 5.59
N TRP A 396 -9.62 -6.87 6.50
CA TRP A 396 -10.09 -5.92 7.50
C TRP A 396 -8.99 -4.94 7.90
N THR A 397 -9.40 -3.87 8.58
CA THR A 397 -8.52 -3.06 9.43
C THR A 397 -9.03 -3.12 10.84
N ALA A 398 -8.14 -3.21 11.83
CA ALA A 398 -8.52 -3.15 13.23
C ALA A 398 -7.44 -2.44 14.03
N TYR A 399 -7.84 -1.62 15.00
CA TYR A 399 -6.93 -0.92 15.90
C TYR A 399 -7.64 -0.63 17.22
N ASP A 400 -6.83 -0.30 18.22
CA ASP A 400 -7.25 -0.03 19.58
C ASP A 400 -6.15 0.80 20.27
N ASP A 401 -6.49 1.55 21.33
CA ASP A 401 -5.52 2.42 22.02
C ASP A 401 -4.53 1.63 22.89
N VAL A 402 -4.91 0.45 23.41
CA VAL A 402 -4.01 -0.51 24.07
C VAL A 402 -3.54 -1.63 23.13
N GLY A 403 -4.06 -1.63 21.90
CA GLY A 403 -3.64 -2.49 20.80
C GLY A 403 -4.46 -3.78 20.71
N VAL A 404 -4.70 -4.22 19.48
CA VAL A 404 -5.45 -5.44 19.19
C VAL A 404 -4.56 -6.67 19.40
N THR A 405 -5.01 -7.59 20.24
CA THR A 405 -4.29 -8.82 20.59
C THR A 405 -4.69 -10.01 19.73
N SER A 406 -5.96 -10.09 19.30
CA SER A 406 -6.43 -11.18 18.44
C SER A 406 -7.65 -10.81 17.59
N ILE A 407 -7.85 -11.56 16.50
CA ILE A 407 -8.97 -11.44 15.57
C ILE A 407 -9.72 -12.78 15.45
N ASP A 408 -11.05 -12.71 15.48
CA ASP A 408 -11.96 -13.80 15.13
C ASP A 408 -12.77 -13.45 13.88
N ILE A 409 -13.11 -14.45 13.07
CA ILE A 409 -13.85 -14.29 11.82
C ILE A 409 -15.02 -15.27 11.79
N HIS A 410 -16.22 -14.74 11.59
CA HIS A 410 -17.46 -15.50 11.51
C HIS A 410 -18.18 -15.26 10.18
N LEU A 411 -18.97 -16.25 9.78
CA LEU A 411 -19.81 -16.22 8.59
C LEU A 411 -21.29 -16.33 9.00
N SER A 412 -22.11 -15.51 8.36
CA SER A 412 -23.56 -15.63 8.33
C SER A 412 -23.98 -15.98 6.92
N ARG A 413 -25.01 -16.83 6.80
CA ARG A 413 -25.64 -17.18 5.51
C ARG A 413 -27.07 -16.65 5.37
N ASP A 414 -27.54 -15.91 6.37
CA ASP A 414 -28.92 -15.44 6.55
C ASP A 414 -29.04 -13.91 6.60
N GLY A 415 -28.12 -13.20 5.95
CA GLY A 415 -28.13 -11.74 5.85
C GLY A 415 -27.64 -11.01 7.10
N GLY A 416 -26.88 -11.69 7.96
CA GLY A 416 -26.38 -11.16 9.22
C GLY A 416 -27.33 -11.35 10.41
N ALA A 417 -28.41 -12.13 10.26
CA ALA A 417 -29.31 -12.42 11.37
C ALA A 417 -28.64 -13.31 12.43
N ALA A 418 -27.81 -14.27 12.00
CA ALA A 418 -26.96 -15.05 12.88
C ALA A 418 -25.60 -15.39 12.25
N TYR A 419 -24.55 -15.35 13.06
CA TYR A 419 -23.18 -15.75 12.71
C TYR A 419 -22.85 -17.10 13.34
N THR A 420 -23.48 -18.16 12.83
CA THR A 420 -23.36 -19.52 13.39
C THR A 420 -22.10 -20.26 12.98
N GLU A 421 -21.44 -19.80 11.90
CA GLU A 421 -20.24 -20.43 11.37
C GLU A 421 -19.00 -19.64 11.77
N THR A 422 -17.99 -20.34 12.29
CA THR A 422 -16.70 -19.75 12.64
C THR A 422 -15.67 -20.15 11.60
N LEU A 423 -15.11 -19.15 10.91
CA LEU A 423 -14.09 -19.38 9.89
C LEU A 423 -12.69 -19.50 10.52
N ALA A 424 -12.41 -18.66 11.52
CA ALA A 424 -11.15 -18.66 12.26
C ALA A 424 -11.28 -17.92 13.60
N THR A 425 -10.43 -18.24 14.57
CA THR A 425 -10.33 -17.53 15.86
C THR A 425 -8.88 -17.38 16.29
N GLY A 426 -8.60 -16.37 17.12
CA GLY A 426 -7.26 -16.15 17.69
C GLY A 426 -6.18 -15.77 16.66
N LEU A 427 -6.58 -15.19 15.53
CA LEU A 427 -5.66 -14.76 14.49
C LEU A 427 -4.86 -13.53 14.94
N PRO A 428 -3.60 -13.36 14.49
CA PRO A 428 -2.93 -12.07 14.61
C PRO A 428 -3.69 -11.01 13.81
N ASN A 429 -3.58 -9.74 14.19
CA ASN A 429 -4.14 -8.63 13.43
C ASN A 429 -3.31 -8.32 12.16
N SER A 430 -3.31 -9.25 11.21
CA SER A 430 -2.59 -9.18 9.92
C SER A 430 -3.35 -8.46 8.81
N GLY A 431 -4.60 -8.05 9.08
CA GLY A 431 -5.50 -7.40 8.12
C GLY A 431 -6.08 -8.30 7.03
N THR A 432 -5.66 -9.57 6.93
CA THR A 432 -6.16 -10.52 5.93
C THR A 432 -6.18 -11.97 6.42
N TYR A 433 -7.09 -12.77 5.87
CA TYR A 433 -7.25 -14.21 6.06
C TYR A 433 -7.70 -14.88 4.76
N ASN A 434 -7.03 -15.94 4.33
CA ASN A 434 -7.44 -16.73 3.17
C ASN A 434 -8.40 -17.84 3.59
N TRP A 435 -9.62 -17.80 3.07
CA TRP A 435 -10.68 -18.76 3.31
C TRP A 435 -10.95 -19.59 2.05
N THR A 436 -10.90 -20.92 2.17
CA THR A 436 -11.48 -21.81 1.16
C THR A 436 -12.99 -21.86 1.36
N VAL A 437 -13.73 -21.24 0.45
CA VAL A 437 -15.17 -21.02 0.55
C VAL A 437 -15.90 -22.36 0.63
N THR A 438 -16.69 -22.55 1.69
CA THR A 438 -17.50 -23.75 1.91
C THR A 438 -18.98 -23.47 1.66
N GLY A 439 -19.72 -24.51 1.26
CA GLY A 439 -21.19 -24.47 1.20
C GLY A 439 -21.86 -24.45 2.57
N PRO A 440 -23.19 -24.29 2.64
CA PRO A 440 -24.15 -24.27 1.53
C PRO A 440 -24.15 -22.96 0.71
N ASN A 441 -24.67 -22.99 -0.51
CA ASN A 441 -24.81 -21.76 -1.31
C ASN A 441 -25.79 -20.76 -0.64
N THR A 442 -25.62 -19.46 -0.89
CA THR A 442 -26.54 -18.41 -0.40
C THR A 442 -26.28 -17.10 -1.12
N THR A 443 -27.31 -16.29 -1.37
CA THR A 443 -27.18 -14.90 -1.83
C THR A 443 -27.17 -13.89 -0.67
N GLN A 444 -27.15 -14.38 0.57
CA GLN A 444 -27.28 -13.59 1.80
C GLN A 444 -26.06 -13.73 2.72
N ALA A 445 -24.87 -13.99 2.18
CA ALA A 445 -23.69 -14.13 3.02
C ALA A 445 -23.25 -12.78 3.63
N ARG A 446 -22.79 -12.82 4.88
CA ARG A 446 -22.08 -11.73 5.59
C ARG A 446 -20.86 -12.31 6.30
N VAL A 447 -19.78 -11.54 6.35
CA VAL A 447 -18.65 -11.83 7.23
C VAL A 447 -18.66 -10.84 8.39
N ARG A 448 -18.38 -11.34 9.59
CA ARG A 448 -18.09 -10.53 10.78
C ARG A 448 -16.64 -10.75 11.18
N VAL A 449 -15.95 -9.65 11.47
CA VAL A 449 -14.62 -9.68 12.08
C VAL A 449 -14.72 -9.08 13.47
N VAL A 450 -14.19 -9.79 14.47
CA VAL A 450 -14.16 -9.35 15.88
C VAL A 450 -12.71 -9.16 16.28
N ALA A 451 -12.37 -8.01 16.83
CA ALA A 451 -11.07 -7.72 17.42
C ALA A 451 -11.16 -7.69 18.94
N HIS A 452 -10.13 -8.22 19.58
CA HIS A 452 -9.99 -8.22 21.04
C HIS A 452 -8.73 -7.45 21.44
N ASP A 453 -8.79 -6.69 22.53
CA ASP A 453 -7.64 -5.96 23.06
C ASP A 453 -6.95 -6.68 24.23
N GLY A 454 -5.99 -6.02 24.87
CA GLY A 454 -5.28 -6.54 26.04
C GLY A 454 -6.02 -6.39 27.37
N ASP A 455 -7.05 -5.54 27.41
CA ASP A 455 -7.83 -5.22 28.60
C ASP A 455 -9.12 -6.06 28.70
N GLY A 456 -9.40 -6.88 27.69
CA GLY A 456 -10.51 -7.83 27.63
C GLY A 456 -11.76 -7.28 26.96
N ASN A 457 -11.65 -6.16 26.23
CA ASN A 457 -12.75 -5.61 25.44
C ASN A 457 -12.72 -6.16 24.01
N SER A 458 -13.86 -6.09 23.35
CA SER A 458 -14.03 -6.58 21.98
C SER A 458 -14.80 -5.57 21.15
N GLY A 459 -14.34 -5.35 19.93
CA GLY A 459 -15.04 -4.61 18.89
C GLY A 459 -15.33 -5.52 17.70
N ALA A 460 -16.37 -5.22 16.94
CA ALA A 460 -16.72 -6.02 15.77
C ALA A 460 -17.25 -5.14 14.64
N ASP A 461 -17.03 -5.61 13.41
CA ASP A 461 -17.66 -5.06 12.23
C ASP A 461 -18.13 -6.17 11.28
N ASP A 462 -19.17 -5.85 10.53
CA ASP A 462 -19.79 -6.73 9.54
C ASP A 462 -19.55 -6.16 8.15
N SER A 463 -19.37 -7.02 7.15
CA SER A 463 -19.41 -6.61 5.75
C SER A 463 -20.69 -5.80 5.45
N ASN A 464 -20.56 -4.67 4.75
CA ASN A 464 -21.62 -3.69 4.55
C ASN A 464 -22.87 -4.23 3.83
N ALA A 465 -22.72 -5.21 2.91
CA ALA A 465 -23.84 -5.74 2.14
C ALA A 465 -23.72 -7.24 1.73
N ASN A 466 -24.83 -7.77 1.17
CA ASN A 466 -25.00 -9.04 0.44
C ASN A 466 -23.76 -9.47 -0.34
N PHE A 467 -23.00 -10.51 0.05
CA PHE A 467 -22.24 -11.28 -0.95
C PHE A 467 -22.88 -12.65 -1.20
N THR A 468 -22.59 -13.23 -2.35
CA THR A 468 -23.15 -14.50 -2.81
C THR A 468 -22.10 -15.59 -2.69
N ILE A 469 -22.46 -16.72 -2.07
CA ILE A 469 -21.72 -17.98 -2.14
C ILE A 469 -22.47 -18.88 -3.12
N THR A 470 -21.81 -19.34 -4.18
CA THR A 470 -22.43 -20.14 -5.24
C THR A 470 -21.69 -21.47 -5.44
N ALA A 471 -22.43 -22.54 -5.70
CA ALA A 471 -21.86 -23.80 -6.19
C ALA A 471 -21.41 -23.68 -7.66
N ASN A 472 -22.07 -22.84 -8.46
CA ASN A 472 -21.81 -22.64 -9.88
C ASN A 472 -21.05 -21.34 -10.14
N GLY A 473 -19.73 -21.45 -10.35
CA GLY A 473 -18.89 -20.33 -10.75
C GLY A 473 -17.58 -20.75 -11.40
N PRO A 474 -16.75 -19.77 -11.81
CA PRO A 474 -15.58 -20.06 -12.62
C PRO A 474 -14.54 -20.90 -11.87
N ARG A 475 -14.16 -22.04 -12.44
CA ARG A 475 -13.12 -22.96 -11.93
C ARG A 475 -12.12 -23.32 -13.03
N VAL A 476 -10.96 -23.83 -12.63
CA VAL A 476 -9.95 -24.34 -13.59
C VAL A 476 -10.51 -25.59 -14.24
N ILE A 477 -10.73 -25.53 -15.55
CA ILE A 477 -11.19 -26.66 -16.39
C ILE A 477 -9.99 -27.47 -16.87
N TYR A 478 -8.91 -26.79 -17.28
CA TYR A 478 -7.63 -27.41 -17.58
C TYR A 478 -6.53 -26.65 -16.86
N GLY A 479 -5.63 -27.38 -16.20
CA GLY A 479 -4.43 -26.83 -15.56
C GLY A 479 -3.18 -27.59 -16.00
N PHE A 480 -2.23 -26.87 -16.59
CA PHE A 480 -0.95 -27.40 -17.06
C PHE A 480 0.19 -26.71 -16.29
N PRO A 481 0.58 -27.24 -15.13
CA PRO A 481 1.70 -26.70 -14.34
C PRO A 481 3.08 -27.02 -14.95
N LEU A 482 3.12 -27.65 -16.13
CA LEU A 482 4.29 -28.04 -16.90
C LEU A 482 5.43 -28.78 -16.16
N ASN A 483 5.19 -29.32 -14.97
CA ASN A 483 6.12 -30.22 -14.27
C ASN A 483 6.50 -31.45 -15.12
N THR A 484 5.56 -31.94 -15.92
CA THR A 484 5.72 -33.00 -16.91
C THR A 484 5.24 -32.51 -18.28
N SER A 485 5.85 -32.98 -19.37
CA SER A 485 5.46 -32.55 -20.71
C SER A 485 4.04 -33.01 -21.03
N PRO A 486 3.12 -32.10 -21.40
CA PRO A 486 1.77 -32.44 -21.86
C PRO A 486 1.75 -32.91 -23.33
N GLY A 487 2.91 -33.06 -23.99
CA GLY A 487 2.98 -33.55 -25.38
C GLY A 487 2.53 -32.54 -26.45
N TRP A 488 2.59 -31.24 -26.17
CA TRP A 488 2.25 -30.20 -27.14
C TRP A 488 3.20 -30.19 -28.33
N THR A 489 2.67 -29.83 -29.50
CA THR A 489 3.46 -29.79 -30.73
C THR A 489 4.28 -28.50 -30.78
N THR A 490 5.59 -28.59 -30.94
CA THR A 490 6.49 -27.45 -31.06
C THR A 490 7.05 -27.27 -32.46
N GLN A 491 7.41 -26.03 -32.80
CA GLN A 491 8.04 -25.63 -34.06
C GLN A 491 9.16 -24.62 -33.79
N GLY A 492 10.11 -24.48 -34.73
CA GLY A 492 11.21 -23.54 -34.58
C GLY A 492 12.09 -23.91 -33.38
N GLN A 493 12.36 -22.93 -32.51
CA GLN A 493 13.17 -23.14 -31.30
C GLN A 493 12.32 -23.39 -30.04
N TRP A 494 11.00 -23.59 -30.15
CA TRP A 494 10.18 -23.99 -29.01
C TRP A 494 10.59 -25.38 -28.51
N ALA A 495 10.87 -25.48 -27.21
CA ALA A 495 11.25 -26.72 -26.54
C ALA A 495 10.62 -26.81 -25.16
N PHE A 496 10.37 -28.04 -24.71
CA PHE A 496 10.00 -28.34 -23.33
C PHE A 496 11.24 -28.70 -22.52
N GLY A 497 11.38 -28.16 -21.31
CA GLY A 497 12.46 -28.53 -20.39
C GLY A 497 12.83 -27.40 -19.45
N GLN A 498 13.90 -27.59 -18.69
CA GLN A 498 14.40 -26.57 -17.77
C GLN A 498 15.19 -25.49 -18.53
N PRO A 499 14.80 -24.20 -18.39
CA PRO A 499 15.60 -23.09 -18.91
C PRO A 499 16.85 -22.90 -18.04
N THR A 500 17.95 -22.48 -18.66
CA THR A 500 19.28 -22.48 -18.01
C THR A 500 19.69 -21.14 -17.38
N GLY A 501 18.78 -20.17 -17.36
CA GLY A 501 19.08 -18.81 -16.88
C GLY A 501 20.06 -18.05 -17.79
N GLN A 502 20.19 -18.46 -19.06
CA GLN A 502 21.08 -17.84 -20.05
C GLN A 502 20.28 -16.94 -21.00
N GLY A 503 20.97 -16.27 -21.92
CA GLY A 503 20.36 -15.27 -22.81
C GLY A 503 20.31 -13.88 -22.17
N GLY A 504 19.67 -12.94 -22.86
CA GLY A 504 19.58 -11.54 -22.45
C GLY A 504 20.93 -10.83 -22.34
N THR A 505 21.99 -11.38 -22.93
CA THR A 505 23.37 -10.93 -22.67
C THR A 505 23.69 -9.57 -23.29
N GLN A 506 22.96 -9.20 -24.35
CA GLN A 506 23.09 -7.91 -25.03
C GLN A 506 21.83 -7.06 -24.88
N HIS A 507 20.66 -7.67 -24.95
CA HIS A 507 19.37 -6.99 -24.89
C HIS A 507 18.35 -7.80 -24.08
N GLY A 508 17.51 -7.10 -23.30
CA GLY A 508 16.57 -7.72 -22.37
C GLY A 508 17.24 -8.27 -21.11
N PHE A 509 16.60 -9.26 -20.49
CA PHE A 509 17.13 -9.97 -19.34
C PHE A 509 17.34 -11.46 -19.67
N PRO A 510 18.15 -12.19 -18.88
CA PRO A 510 18.28 -13.63 -19.03
C PRO A 510 16.94 -14.35 -18.90
N ASP A 511 16.86 -15.57 -19.43
CA ASP A 511 15.76 -16.48 -19.13
C ASP A 511 15.68 -16.78 -17.63
N PRO A 512 14.55 -17.31 -17.15
CA PRO A 512 14.51 -17.90 -15.82
C PRO A 512 15.40 -19.15 -15.76
N ALA A 513 15.81 -19.55 -14.56
CA ALA A 513 16.57 -20.79 -14.34
C ALA A 513 15.67 -22.03 -14.07
N SER A 514 14.36 -21.82 -13.99
CA SER A 514 13.33 -22.82 -13.73
C SER A 514 11.96 -22.32 -14.20
N GLY A 515 10.97 -23.21 -14.23
CA GLY A 515 9.56 -22.83 -14.27
C GLY A 515 9.16 -21.95 -13.08
N PHE A 516 7.98 -21.35 -13.19
CA PHE A 516 7.32 -20.67 -12.07
C PHE A 516 6.88 -21.70 -11.02
N THR A 517 6.30 -22.83 -11.45
CA THR A 517 6.20 -24.03 -10.62
C THR A 517 7.09 -25.15 -11.15
N GLY A 518 7.77 -25.83 -10.24
CA GLY A 518 8.76 -26.85 -10.60
C GLY A 518 9.92 -26.32 -11.44
N THR A 519 10.43 -27.15 -12.35
CA THR A 519 11.69 -26.87 -13.07
C THR A 519 11.50 -26.59 -14.55
N ASN A 520 10.42 -27.07 -15.18
CA ASN A 520 10.29 -27.12 -16.63
C ASN A 520 9.36 -26.02 -17.15
N VAL A 521 9.55 -25.63 -18.41
CA VAL A 521 8.71 -24.69 -19.16
C VAL A 521 8.53 -25.18 -20.59
N TYR A 522 7.62 -24.56 -21.34
CA TYR A 522 7.82 -24.40 -22.78
C TYR A 522 8.51 -23.07 -23.03
N GLY A 523 9.64 -23.07 -23.74
CA GLY A 523 10.37 -21.85 -24.05
C GLY A 523 11.05 -21.86 -25.41
N VAL A 524 11.42 -20.68 -25.90
CA VAL A 524 12.11 -20.48 -27.19
C VAL A 524 13.61 -20.39 -26.91
N ASN A 525 14.34 -21.46 -27.23
CA ASN A 525 15.76 -21.63 -26.89
C ASN A 525 16.06 -21.59 -25.37
N LEU A 526 15.82 -22.70 -24.67
CA LEU A 526 16.08 -22.84 -23.22
C LEU A 526 17.53 -22.61 -22.76
N SER A 527 18.47 -22.40 -23.69
CA SER A 527 19.90 -22.21 -23.42
C SER A 527 20.46 -20.87 -23.94
N GLY A 528 19.61 -19.90 -24.27
CA GLY A 528 20.03 -18.55 -24.62
C GLY A 528 19.08 -17.83 -25.56
N ASP A 529 19.59 -16.84 -26.30
CA ASP A 529 18.74 -15.96 -27.11
C ASP A 529 18.08 -16.65 -28.32
N TYR A 530 16.89 -16.20 -28.72
CA TYR A 530 16.27 -16.67 -29.96
C TYR A 530 17.09 -16.30 -31.20
N SER A 531 16.92 -17.09 -32.27
CA SER A 531 17.54 -16.83 -33.57
C SER A 531 16.96 -15.56 -34.21
N THR A 532 17.83 -14.65 -34.64
CA THR A 532 17.45 -13.43 -35.37
C THR A 532 17.29 -13.65 -36.88
N THR A 533 17.24 -14.91 -37.33
CA THR A 533 16.99 -15.24 -38.73
C THR A 533 15.53 -14.95 -39.07
N VAL A 534 15.30 -14.10 -40.07
CA VAL A 534 13.96 -13.76 -40.57
C VAL A 534 13.19 -15.03 -40.94
N GLY A 535 12.00 -15.21 -40.35
CA GLY A 535 11.19 -16.41 -40.53
C GLY A 535 10.06 -16.53 -39.50
N GLY A 536 9.28 -17.61 -39.64
CA GLY A 536 8.12 -17.90 -38.81
C GLY A 536 6.79 -17.42 -39.43
N PRO A 537 5.70 -17.38 -38.64
CA PRO A 537 5.64 -17.66 -37.21
C PRO A 537 5.84 -19.15 -36.86
N TRP A 538 6.53 -19.42 -35.75
CA TRP A 538 6.71 -20.75 -35.18
C TRP A 538 5.99 -20.84 -33.84
N TYR A 539 5.32 -21.97 -33.60
CA TYR A 539 4.42 -22.12 -32.46
C TYR A 539 4.75 -23.31 -31.57
N VAL A 540 4.38 -23.19 -30.29
CA VAL A 540 3.96 -24.33 -29.47
C VAL A 540 2.43 -24.36 -29.45
N THR A 541 1.82 -25.52 -29.72
CA THR A 541 0.36 -25.69 -29.89
C THR A 541 -0.17 -26.86 -29.06
N THR A 542 -1.25 -26.62 -28.33
CA THR A 542 -1.92 -27.64 -27.51
C THR A 542 -2.57 -28.74 -28.35
N GLY A 543 -2.85 -29.88 -27.71
CA GLY A 543 -3.89 -30.81 -28.17
C GLY A 543 -5.28 -30.14 -28.21
N PRO A 544 -6.30 -30.80 -28.79
CA PRO A 544 -7.68 -30.33 -28.65
C PRO A 544 -8.08 -30.41 -27.17
N LEU A 545 -8.77 -29.38 -26.70
CA LEU A 545 -9.30 -29.23 -25.35
C LEU A 545 -10.82 -29.21 -25.46
N ASP A 546 -11.48 -30.13 -24.79
CA ASP A 546 -12.94 -30.19 -24.77
C ASP A 546 -13.49 -29.16 -23.78
N LEU A 547 -14.21 -28.18 -24.31
CA LEU A 547 -14.89 -27.13 -23.57
C LEU A 547 -16.39 -27.13 -23.89
N ASP A 548 -16.95 -28.25 -24.34
CA ASP A 548 -18.39 -28.35 -24.50
C ASP A 548 -19.11 -28.18 -23.16
N GLY A 549 -20.26 -27.50 -23.17
CA GLY A 549 -20.97 -27.13 -21.95
C GLY A 549 -20.23 -26.12 -21.03
N VAL A 550 -19.03 -25.64 -21.39
CA VAL A 550 -18.30 -24.64 -20.61
C VAL A 550 -18.50 -23.23 -21.18
N THR A 551 -18.83 -22.29 -20.31
CA THR A 551 -19.05 -20.88 -20.67
C THR A 551 -18.12 -19.93 -19.92
N SER A 552 -18.05 -18.66 -20.36
CA SER A 552 -17.22 -17.63 -19.76
C SER A 552 -15.73 -18.03 -19.68
N VAL A 553 -15.21 -18.72 -20.69
CA VAL A 553 -13.87 -19.31 -20.72
C VAL A 553 -12.78 -18.24 -20.81
N LYS A 554 -11.70 -18.45 -20.05
CA LYS A 554 -10.59 -17.52 -19.85
C LYS A 554 -9.28 -18.28 -19.87
N LEU A 555 -8.27 -17.69 -20.50
CA LEU A 555 -6.91 -18.19 -20.48
C LEU A 555 -6.12 -17.46 -19.39
N ARG A 556 -5.46 -18.20 -18.52
CA ARG A 556 -4.50 -17.68 -17.52
C ARG A 556 -3.17 -18.42 -17.68
N PHE A 557 -2.02 -17.75 -17.61
CA PHE A 557 -0.71 -18.41 -17.60
C PHE A 557 0.41 -17.52 -17.08
N ARG A 558 1.53 -18.11 -16.66
CA ARG A 558 2.77 -17.40 -16.33
C ARG A 558 3.61 -17.18 -17.59
N ARG A 559 4.03 -15.94 -17.79
CA ARG A 559 4.87 -15.51 -18.92
C ARG A 559 6.21 -14.97 -18.42
N TRP A 560 7.26 -15.35 -19.11
CA TRP A 560 8.52 -14.62 -19.15
C TRP A 560 8.84 -14.38 -20.63
N LEU A 561 8.89 -13.13 -21.03
CA LEU A 561 9.11 -12.75 -22.42
C LEU A 561 10.13 -11.63 -22.53
N ASN A 562 11.25 -11.94 -23.16
CA ASN A 562 12.21 -10.95 -23.63
C ASN A 562 12.17 -10.94 -25.16
N SER A 563 11.71 -9.84 -25.75
CA SER A 563 11.54 -9.72 -27.19
C SER A 563 11.79 -8.31 -27.67
N ASP A 564 12.38 -8.21 -28.86
CA ASP A 564 12.33 -7.01 -29.67
C ASP A 564 10.86 -6.72 -30.05
N PHE A 565 10.60 -5.58 -30.68
CA PHE A 565 9.27 -5.08 -30.95
C PHE A 565 8.92 -5.07 -32.43
N GLN A 566 7.67 -4.78 -32.75
CA GLN A 566 7.24 -4.71 -34.14
C GLN A 566 7.89 -3.51 -34.87
N PRO A 567 8.35 -3.66 -36.13
CA PRO A 567 8.16 -4.81 -37.03
C PRO A 567 9.32 -5.82 -37.04
N TYR A 568 10.24 -5.77 -36.07
CA TYR A 568 11.43 -6.62 -36.01
C TYR A 568 11.09 -8.03 -35.53
N VAL A 569 10.40 -8.14 -34.40
CA VAL A 569 9.92 -9.41 -33.85
C VAL A 569 8.46 -9.31 -33.45
N TYR A 570 7.72 -10.37 -33.75
CA TYR A 570 6.33 -10.54 -33.35
C TYR A 570 6.23 -11.70 -32.38
N ALA A 571 5.46 -11.52 -31.32
CA ALA A 571 5.10 -12.55 -30.35
C ALA A 571 3.57 -12.66 -30.31
N TYR A 572 3.03 -13.88 -30.24
CA TYR A 572 1.61 -14.17 -30.40
C TYR A 572 1.07 -15.07 -29.29
N VAL A 573 -0.20 -14.86 -28.94
CA VAL A 573 -1.07 -15.86 -28.33
C VAL A 573 -2.31 -15.98 -29.21
N GLU A 574 -2.68 -17.19 -29.61
CA GLU A 574 -3.79 -17.42 -30.54
C GLU A 574 -4.64 -18.62 -30.11
N GLY A 575 -5.93 -18.56 -30.46
CA GLY A 575 -6.91 -19.60 -30.17
C GLY A 575 -7.65 -20.06 -31.43
N SER A 576 -8.14 -21.29 -31.44
CA SER A 576 -8.92 -21.85 -32.54
C SER A 576 -9.98 -22.84 -32.05
N SER A 577 -11.20 -22.70 -32.53
CA SER A 577 -12.31 -23.63 -32.26
C SER A 577 -12.33 -24.85 -33.20
N ASN A 578 -11.59 -24.81 -34.31
CA ASN A 578 -11.64 -25.84 -35.36
C ASN A 578 -10.25 -26.36 -35.77
N GLY A 579 -9.19 -25.89 -35.11
CA GLY A 579 -7.79 -26.24 -35.38
C GLY A 579 -7.20 -25.70 -36.69
N THR A 580 -7.97 -24.98 -37.50
CA THR A 580 -7.55 -24.50 -38.84
C THR A 580 -7.58 -22.98 -38.96
N THR A 581 -8.65 -22.34 -38.47
CA THR A 581 -8.80 -20.89 -38.41
C THR A 581 -8.36 -20.40 -37.04
N TRP A 582 -7.39 -19.48 -37.00
CA TRP A 582 -6.80 -18.99 -35.76
C TRP A 582 -7.14 -17.51 -35.55
N ALA A 583 -7.55 -17.17 -34.34
CA ALA A 583 -7.81 -15.81 -33.91
C ALA A 583 -6.73 -15.36 -32.91
N THR A 584 -6.23 -14.14 -33.08
CA THR A 584 -5.24 -13.55 -32.16
C THR A 584 -5.91 -13.15 -30.85
N ILE A 585 -5.43 -13.73 -29.75
CA ILE A 585 -5.79 -13.37 -28.37
C ILE A 585 -4.92 -12.19 -27.91
N TRP A 586 -3.62 -12.25 -28.21
CA TRP A 586 -2.65 -11.21 -27.88
C TRP A 586 -1.50 -11.17 -28.89
N GLN A 587 -0.94 -9.97 -29.08
CA GLN A 587 0.28 -9.74 -29.84
C GLN A 587 1.13 -8.64 -29.18
N ASN A 588 2.46 -8.74 -29.24
CA ASN A 588 3.35 -7.67 -28.78
C ASN A 588 3.18 -6.39 -29.64
N GLY A 589 3.53 -5.23 -29.09
CA GLY A 589 3.37 -3.93 -29.75
C GLY A 589 4.65 -3.37 -30.38
N THR A 590 4.72 -2.03 -30.48
CA THR A 590 5.87 -1.29 -31.03
C THR A 590 6.89 -0.89 -29.97
N ALA A 591 6.83 -1.48 -28.77
CA ALA A 591 7.78 -1.29 -27.69
C ALA A 591 8.36 -2.63 -27.28
N GLU A 592 9.63 -2.63 -26.90
CA GLU A 592 10.32 -3.84 -26.43
C GLU A 592 9.63 -4.43 -25.20
N ILE A 593 9.74 -5.74 -25.04
CA ILE A 593 9.30 -6.44 -23.83
C ILE A 593 10.56 -7.02 -23.20
N ALA A 594 10.88 -6.59 -21.98
CA ALA A 594 12.05 -7.05 -21.23
C ALA A 594 11.63 -7.44 -19.81
N GLU A 595 11.24 -8.70 -19.63
CA GLU A 595 10.82 -9.24 -18.32
C GLU A 595 12.00 -9.89 -17.60
N ASN A 596 12.18 -9.54 -16.32
CA ASN A 596 13.14 -10.17 -15.40
C ASN A 596 12.46 -10.94 -14.25
N THR A 597 11.15 -11.11 -14.35
CA THR A 597 10.32 -11.87 -13.42
C THR A 597 9.12 -12.44 -14.17
N TRP A 598 8.59 -13.57 -13.71
CA TRP A 598 7.37 -14.16 -14.23
C TRP A 598 6.17 -13.22 -14.03
N SER A 599 5.41 -12.96 -15.09
CA SER A 599 4.17 -12.17 -15.08
C SER A 599 2.95 -13.07 -15.30
N LEU A 600 1.85 -12.81 -14.58
CA LEU A 600 0.59 -13.52 -14.81
C LEU A 600 -0.18 -12.85 -15.95
N GLN A 601 -0.48 -13.59 -16.99
CA GLN A 601 -1.30 -13.15 -18.11
C GLN A 601 -2.70 -13.74 -17.98
N GLU A 602 -3.72 -12.93 -18.29
CA GLU A 602 -5.10 -13.38 -18.24
C GLU A 602 -5.94 -12.73 -19.35
N TYR A 603 -6.63 -13.55 -20.14
CA TYR A 603 -7.41 -13.11 -21.30
C TYR A 603 -8.82 -13.72 -21.27
N ASN A 604 -9.83 -12.89 -21.54
CA ASN A 604 -11.17 -13.37 -21.81
C ASN A 604 -11.21 -13.94 -23.23
N ILE A 605 -11.47 -15.25 -23.37
CA ILE A 605 -11.52 -15.93 -24.66
C ILE A 605 -12.88 -16.57 -24.91
N ALA A 606 -13.89 -16.21 -24.14
CA ALA A 606 -15.23 -16.79 -24.20
C ALA A 606 -15.82 -16.80 -25.62
N ALA A 607 -15.66 -15.69 -26.36
CA ALA A 607 -16.12 -15.58 -27.74
C ALA A 607 -15.47 -16.58 -28.73
N LEU A 608 -14.32 -17.16 -28.36
CA LEU A 608 -13.59 -18.15 -29.16
C LEU A 608 -13.74 -19.58 -28.63
N ALA A 609 -13.97 -19.73 -27.32
CA ALA A 609 -13.76 -20.99 -26.61
C ALA A 609 -15.01 -21.54 -25.90
N ASP A 610 -16.05 -20.73 -25.67
CA ASP A 610 -17.28 -21.21 -25.04
C ASP A 610 -17.96 -22.28 -25.90
N ASN A 611 -18.34 -23.40 -25.26
CA ASN A 611 -19.00 -24.56 -25.87
C ASN A 611 -18.25 -25.09 -27.12
N GLN A 612 -16.93 -25.21 -27.02
CA GLN A 612 -16.10 -25.71 -28.13
C GLN A 612 -15.49 -27.08 -27.77
N PRO A 613 -15.90 -28.18 -28.42
CA PRO A 613 -15.46 -29.53 -28.05
C PRO A 613 -14.01 -29.87 -28.46
N ALA A 614 -13.34 -28.98 -29.19
CA ALA A 614 -11.99 -29.22 -29.70
C ALA A 614 -11.16 -27.93 -29.79
N PHE A 615 -11.26 -27.07 -28.77
CA PHE A 615 -10.53 -25.81 -28.73
C PHE A 615 -9.01 -26.03 -28.65
N ARG A 616 -8.23 -25.14 -29.26
CA ARG A 616 -6.76 -25.18 -29.23
C ARG A 616 -6.16 -23.83 -28.94
N LEU A 617 -5.06 -23.82 -28.20
CA LEU A 617 -4.24 -22.66 -27.92
C LEU A 617 -2.85 -22.80 -28.55
N ARG A 618 -2.24 -21.67 -28.92
CA ARG A 618 -0.83 -21.63 -29.30
C ARG A 618 -0.15 -20.33 -28.95
N TRP A 619 1.15 -20.43 -28.67
CA TRP A 619 2.06 -19.30 -28.44
C TRP A 619 3.09 -19.28 -29.55
N GLY A 620 3.38 -18.09 -30.09
CA GLY A 620 4.20 -17.97 -31.29
C GLY A 620 5.26 -16.87 -31.22
N TYR A 621 6.30 -17.03 -32.02
CA TYR A 621 7.24 -15.96 -32.34
C TYR A 621 7.55 -15.93 -33.83
N ARG A 622 7.86 -14.75 -34.37
CA ARG A 622 8.26 -14.52 -35.77
C ARG A 622 9.30 -13.40 -35.82
N VAL A 623 10.39 -13.62 -36.54
CA VAL A 623 11.34 -12.54 -36.86
C VAL A 623 10.93 -11.94 -38.20
N GLY A 624 10.42 -10.71 -38.18
CA GLY A 624 9.91 -10.01 -39.34
C GLY A 624 10.98 -9.29 -40.17
N SER A 625 12.01 -8.78 -39.51
CA SER A 625 13.15 -8.09 -40.15
C SER A 625 14.39 -8.16 -39.26
N SER A 626 15.39 -7.28 -39.47
CA SER A 626 16.63 -7.28 -38.66
C SER A 626 16.31 -7.03 -37.19
N ALA A 627 16.48 -8.03 -36.35
CA ALA A 627 16.16 -7.98 -34.92
C ALA A 627 17.41 -8.16 -34.05
N TRP A 628 17.35 -7.66 -32.83
CA TRP A 628 18.32 -8.00 -31.80
C TRP A 628 17.98 -9.34 -31.15
N ALA A 629 18.97 -9.99 -30.57
CA ALA A 629 18.80 -11.27 -29.88
C ALA A 629 18.36 -11.02 -28.43
N TYR A 630 17.29 -11.68 -27.99
CA TYR A 630 16.76 -11.64 -26.63
C TYR A 630 16.44 -13.08 -26.17
N SER A 631 16.29 -13.29 -24.86
CA SER A 631 16.06 -14.62 -24.27
C SER A 631 14.73 -15.27 -24.70
N GLY A 632 13.78 -14.50 -25.24
CA GLY A 632 12.58 -15.04 -25.87
C GLY A 632 11.47 -15.41 -24.89
N TRP A 633 10.63 -16.36 -25.30
CA TRP A 633 9.50 -16.84 -24.52
C TRP A 633 9.91 -17.91 -23.53
N ASN A 634 9.33 -17.88 -22.33
CA ASN A 634 9.07 -19.03 -21.49
C ASN A 634 7.63 -18.91 -20.96
N ILE A 635 6.89 -20.01 -20.95
CA ILE A 635 5.52 -20.10 -20.42
C ILE A 635 5.41 -21.22 -19.40
N ASP A 636 4.58 -20.99 -18.38
CA ASP A 636 4.29 -21.95 -17.32
C ASP A 636 2.88 -21.76 -16.73
N ASP A 637 2.41 -22.71 -15.91
CA ASP A 637 1.09 -22.72 -15.25
C ASP A 637 -0.07 -22.29 -16.17
N VAL A 638 -0.20 -22.95 -17.31
CA VAL A 638 -1.25 -22.61 -18.27
C VAL A 638 -2.60 -23.17 -17.79
N GLU A 639 -3.59 -22.33 -17.65
CA GLU A 639 -4.92 -22.69 -17.17
C GLU A 639 -6.02 -22.16 -18.10
N LEU A 640 -7.04 -22.98 -18.32
CA LEU A 640 -8.34 -22.55 -18.82
C LEU A 640 -9.34 -22.54 -17.68
N ILE A 641 -9.97 -21.38 -17.46
CA ILE A 641 -10.94 -21.16 -16.38
C ILE A 641 -12.29 -20.89 -17.01
N GLY A 642 -13.34 -21.60 -16.58
CA GLY A 642 -14.68 -21.48 -17.14
C GLY A 642 -15.76 -21.88 -16.14
N ILE A 643 -17.00 -21.62 -16.51
CA ILE A 643 -18.20 -22.04 -15.77
C ILE A 643 -18.79 -23.22 -16.53
N PRO A 644 -18.63 -24.45 -16.04
CA PRO A 644 -19.29 -25.60 -16.65
C PRO A 644 -20.79 -25.56 -16.38
N THR A 645 -21.56 -26.03 -17.34
CA THR A 645 -22.98 -26.33 -17.19
C THR A 645 -23.08 -27.62 -16.39
N LEU A 646 -23.76 -27.59 -15.24
CA LEU A 646 -24.04 -28.84 -14.52
C LEU A 646 -25.05 -29.67 -15.32
N THR A 647 -24.82 -30.97 -15.36
CA THR A 647 -25.75 -31.99 -15.83
C THR A 647 -26.15 -32.83 -14.61
N PRO A 648 -27.10 -32.37 -13.78
CA PRO A 648 -27.49 -33.11 -12.60
C PRO A 648 -27.91 -34.53 -12.98
N GLY A 649 -27.34 -35.53 -12.31
CA GLY A 649 -27.56 -36.95 -12.57
C GLY A 649 -26.46 -37.65 -13.37
N ASP A 650 -25.72 -36.94 -14.22
CA ASP A 650 -24.63 -37.51 -15.02
C ASP A 650 -23.32 -37.40 -14.22
N THR A 651 -23.09 -38.39 -13.36
CA THR A 651 -22.04 -38.42 -12.35
C THR A 651 -20.80 -39.20 -12.75
N ASP A 652 -20.77 -39.89 -13.89
CA ASP A 652 -19.51 -40.30 -14.52
C ASP A 652 -19.11 -39.45 -15.74
N CYS A 653 -19.98 -38.53 -16.18
CA CYS A 653 -19.76 -37.59 -17.28
C CYS A 653 -19.54 -38.29 -18.63
N ASP A 654 -20.19 -39.43 -18.84
CA ASP A 654 -20.23 -40.07 -20.15
C ASP A 654 -21.28 -39.43 -21.09
N GLY A 655 -22.15 -38.58 -20.52
CA GLY A 655 -23.14 -37.78 -21.22
C GLY A 655 -24.54 -38.39 -21.27
N ASP A 656 -24.71 -39.60 -20.74
CA ASP A 656 -26.00 -40.23 -20.50
C ASP A 656 -26.31 -40.18 -18.99
N ILE A 657 -27.59 -40.27 -18.61
CA ILE A 657 -27.99 -40.43 -17.20
C ILE A 657 -28.59 -41.83 -17.05
N ASP A 658 -27.79 -42.77 -16.59
CA ASP A 658 -28.19 -44.17 -16.55
C ASP A 658 -27.63 -44.94 -15.33
N PHE A 659 -27.74 -46.26 -15.33
CA PHE A 659 -27.35 -47.06 -14.16
C PHE A 659 -25.86 -47.03 -13.85
N ASP A 660 -25.01 -46.63 -14.80
CA ASP A 660 -23.56 -46.51 -14.61
C ASP A 660 -23.22 -45.29 -13.72
N ASP A 661 -24.15 -44.32 -13.55
CA ASP A 661 -24.04 -43.19 -12.62
C ASP A 661 -24.19 -43.54 -11.14
N ILE A 662 -24.72 -44.72 -10.79
CA ILE A 662 -25.04 -45.02 -9.38
C ILE A 662 -23.77 -45.09 -8.52
N ASP A 663 -22.75 -45.81 -8.96
CA ASP A 663 -21.49 -45.94 -8.22
C ASP A 663 -20.72 -44.61 -8.11
N PRO A 664 -20.59 -43.80 -9.19
CA PRO A 664 -20.03 -42.45 -9.12
C PRO A 664 -20.83 -41.52 -8.20
N PHE A 665 -22.17 -41.54 -8.23
CA PHE A 665 -23.00 -40.76 -7.32
C PHE A 665 -22.76 -41.16 -5.85
N ILE A 666 -22.65 -42.46 -5.55
CA ILE A 666 -22.29 -42.94 -4.21
C ILE A 666 -20.89 -42.43 -3.80
N ALA A 667 -19.92 -42.45 -4.73
CA ALA A 667 -18.61 -41.88 -4.47
C ALA A 667 -18.68 -40.37 -4.20
N ALA A 668 -19.54 -39.63 -4.91
CA ALA A 668 -19.76 -38.19 -4.71
C ALA A 668 -20.28 -37.87 -3.31
N LEU A 669 -21.18 -38.69 -2.76
CA LEU A 669 -21.66 -38.55 -1.37
C LEU A 669 -20.57 -38.69 -0.30
N SER A 670 -19.44 -39.31 -0.64
CA SER A 670 -18.27 -39.42 0.27
C SER A 670 -17.39 -38.16 0.30
N GLY A 671 -17.68 -37.19 -0.58
CA GLY A 671 -17.02 -35.89 -0.67
C GLY A 671 -16.21 -35.69 -1.96
N GLU A 672 -16.07 -34.43 -2.37
CA GLU A 672 -15.46 -34.00 -3.64
C GLU A 672 -14.08 -34.62 -3.89
N ALA A 673 -13.18 -34.61 -2.91
CA ALA A 673 -11.81 -35.11 -3.08
C ALA A 673 -11.76 -36.62 -3.36
N ALA A 674 -12.65 -37.41 -2.75
CA ALA A 674 -12.70 -38.86 -2.94
C ALA A 674 -13.31 -39.23 -4.30
N TYR A 675 -14.30 -38.43 -4.74
CA TYR A 675 -14.92 -38.55 -6.04
C TYR A 675 -13.96 -38.18 -7.17
N LEU A 676 -13.33 -37.00 -7.11
CA LEU A 676 -12.39 -36.54 -8.15
C LEU A 676 -11.12 -37.41 -8.26
N ALA A 677 -10.79 -38.18 -7.23
CA ALA A 677 -9.72 -39.19 -7.31
C ALA A 677 -10.06 -40.36 -8.25
N GLN A 678 -11.36 -40.63 -8.45
CA GLN A 678 -11.88 -41.72 -9.30
C GLN A 678 -12.42 -41.19 -10.63
N TYR A 679 -13.05 -40.02 -10.61
CA TYR A 679 -13.68 -39.35 -11.74
C TYR A 679 -13.05 -37.94 -11.93
N PRO A 680 -11.76 -37.86 -12.31
CA PRO A 680 -11.02 -36.59 -12.34
C PRO A 680 -11.51 -35.62 -13.42
N ASP A 681 -12.16 -36.16 -14.45
CA ASP A 681 -12.67 -35.40 -15.59
C ASP A 681 -14.18 -35.09 -15.46
N CYS A 682 -14.82 -35.50 -14.35
CA CYS A 682 -16.24 -35.29 -14.11
C CYS A 682 -16.53 -34.25 -13.01
N TYR A 683 -17.73 -33.69 -13.05
CA TYR A 683 -18.15 -32.62 -12.14
C TYR A 683 -18.84 -33.18 -10.92
N TRP A 684 -18.20 -33.06 -9.75
CA TRP A 684 -18.77 -33.51 -8.46
C TRP A 684 -20.18 -32.95 -8.20
N LEU A 685 -20.43 -31.71 -8.60
CA LEU A 685 -21.74 -31.06 -8.47
C LEU A 685 -22.83 -31.60 -9.42
N ASN A 686 -22.51 -32.50 -10.35
CA ASN A 686 -23.56 -33.25 -11.05
C ASN A 686 -24.31 -34.19 -10.08
N ALA A 687 -23.72 -34.50 -8.93
CA ALA A 687 -24.39 -35.21 -7.85
C ALA A 687 -25.27 -34.29 -6.95
N ASP A 688 -25.24 -32.97 -7.11
CA ASP A 688 -26.20 -32.04 -6.50
C ASP A 688 -27.48 -32.05 -7.35
N CYS A 689 -28.25 -33.12 -7.19
CA CYS A 689 -29.43 -33.40 -8.00
C CYS A 689 -30.64 -32.57 -7.56
N ASN A 690 -30.65 -32.05 -6.33
CA ASN A 690 -31.73 -31.20 -5.82
C ASN A 690 -31.49 -29.70 -6.04
N GLY A 691 -30.26 -29.30 -6.39
CA GLY A 691 -29.85 -27.94 -6.74
C GLY A 691 -29.61 -27.01 -5.55
N ASP A 692 -29.41 -27.54 -4.34
CA ASP A 692 -29.20 -26.76 -3.11
C ASP A 692 -27.73 -26.36 -2.89
N GLY A 693 -26.82 -26.83 -3.76
CA GLY A 693 -25.40 -26.54 -3.72
C GLY A 693 -24.59 -27.43 -2.78
N LEU A 694 -25.21 -28.47 -2.20
CA LEU A 694 -24.55 -29.53 -1.46
C LEU A 694 -24.69 -30.85 -2.23
N VAL A 695 -23.73 -31.74 -2.05
CA VAL A 695 -23.86 -33.15 -2.43
C VAL A 695 -23.96 -33.93 -1.13
N ASP A 696 -25.18 -34.29 -0.75
CA ASP A 696 -25.48 -35.01 0.48
C ASP A 696 -26.63 -36.01 0.29
N PHE A 697 -27.07 -36.64 1.37
CA PHE A 697 -28.10 -37.67 1.29
C PHE A 697 -29.47 -37.16 0.81
N ASN A 698 -29.70 -35.84 0.78
CA ASN A 698 -30.92 -35.24 0.24
C ASN A 698 -30.94 -35.26 -1.29
N ASP A 699 -29.82 -35.53 -1.95
CA ASP A 699 -29.75 -35.66 -3.40
C ASP A 699 -30.24 -37.02 -3.91
N ILE A 700 -30.29 -38.05 -3.05
CA ILE A 700 -30.61 -39.43 -3.45
C ILE A 700 -31.96 -39.51 -4.17
N ASP A 701 -33.02 -38.91 -3.61
CA ASP A 701 -34.36 -38.99 -4.20
C ASP A 701 -34.45 -38.26 -5.55
N ALA A 702 -33.72 -37.14 -5.67
CA ALA A 702 -33.64 -36.37 -6.91
C ALA A 702 -32.83 -37.13 -7.97
N PHE A 703 -31.70 -37.73 -7.59
CA PHE A 703 -30.87 -38.56 -8.44
C PHE A 703 -31.63 -39.78 -8.97
N VAL A 704 -32.31 -40.53 -8.10
CA VAL A 704 -33.14 -41.68 -8.49
C VAL A 704 -34.26 -41.28 -9.45
N SER A 705 -34.79 -40.05 -9.33
CA SER A 705 -35.81 -39.54 -10.24
C SER A 705 -35.27 -39.24 -11.66
N LEU A 706 -33.95 -39.04 -11.80
CA LEU A 706 -33.27 -38.82 -13.07
C LEU A 706 -32.92 -40.15 -13.78
N LEU A 707 -32.69 -41.24 -13.01
CA LEU A 707 -32.30 -42.59 -13.47
C LEU A 707 -33.37 -43.39 -14.26
N GLY A 708 -34.24 -42.74 -15.03
CA GLY A 708 -35.30 -43.44 -15.77
C GLY A 708 -36.11 -42.57 -16.73
N GLY A 709 -35.53 -41.46 -17.20
CA GLY A 709 -36.13 -40.50 -18.14
C GLY A 709 -35.81 -40.77 -19.59
#